data_AF-A0A8T6RMI0-F1
#
_entry.id   AF-A0A8T6RMI0-F1
#
_cell.length_a   1.000
_cell.length_b   1.000
_cell.length_c   1.000
_cell.angle_alpha   90.00
_cell.angle_beta   90.00
_cell.angle_gamma   90.00
#
_symmetry.space_group_name_H-M   'P 1'
#
loop_
_entity.id
_entity.type
_entity.pdbx_description
1 polymer ?
#
loop_
_entity_poly.entity_id
_entity_poly.type
_entity_poly.pdbx_seq_one_letter_code
_entity_poly.pdbx_strand_id
1 'polypeptide(L)'
;MGNENRHILASLLCVFGLICTLTFGNMLNFMLTPQKSNNIIGISSNSYIENSNFNNITYSVAFTSGDLVIHNSLKPSAGSLNGYNVINSTVINNSTSIETKLGYVCLYGNVKLTLNNISNKDLTIVCLGNSILNIQNSNIKSIYIFEHSRANINNSSVSYVLDRFQALNQTMKSYSSQNVYLSIKNNSIVNEIELVQGGNLEIDNSTIVKLLLGSSSPTTYTYISMFGKREISGIVLNSVISDAKIGGISSLNCIQSNISSISTFDLGRLILNQSKIDLLSKSIIVYGDISIDNGTISGSNFINTTEIINSTVTSCQLGAVTVNNSANVEINNTLCQLTLYNQANVTFSNVTLSTGFLLHELYDSSFLTVKKTAANALNYLTINSFNQSSVNVLLNSSGINLLVASSGDTYAFNSSINTLQPLGRLVDLSINNITLINCSISNAICLGSSTIHIENCSISNLNEGIYCTSGKLTWNLSGITGSGIYFNKTTLINNIILNRTIYSVETNGSTELNIEDLENEFELIAIDYARVTLENSTFNKIKASNYAKITIINSTNIGIDPLILAMEHAEIIIKDNSIVLNLKVLGSARILTDFSNLKFVDLFDEASLVLNNVISSIVQVSSKTTSDYAFKAYKSKITKLNAISLGPS
;
A
#
# COMPACT_ATOMS: atom_id res chain seq x y z
N MET A 1 43.82 8.43 46.57
CA MET A 1 43.52 8.93 45.21
C MET A 1 42.06 9.28 45.18
N GLY A 2 41.75 10.52 45.58
CA GLY A 2 40.46 10.91 46.13
C GLY A 2 39.70 11.90 45.24
N ASN A 3 38.37 11.80 45.37
CA ASN A 3 37.27 12.77 45.25
C ASN A 3 37.33 14.03 44.34
N GLU A 4 38.46 14.53 43.88
CA GLU A 4 38.52 15.80 43.14
C GLU A 4 38.29 15.65 41.62
N ASN A 5 38.55 14.47 41.05
CA ASN A 5 38.27 14.20 39.63
C ASN A 5 36.81 13.80 39.32
N ARG A 6 35.96 13.54 40.33
CA ARG A 6 34.52 13.27 40.13
C ARG A 6 33.69 14.55 39.99
N HIS A 7 34.13 15.66 40.59
CA HIS A 7 33.44 16.94 40.45
C HIS A 7 33.68 17.58 39.08
N ILE A 8 34.86 17.42 38.48
CA ILE A 8 35.15 17.99 37.15
C ILE A 8 34.42 17.22 36.03
N LEU A 9 34.25 15.90 36.15
CA LEU A 9 33.47 15.11 35.18
C LEU A 9 31.95 15.33 35.32
N ALA A 10 31.46 15.59 36.55
CA ALA A 10 30.08 16.02 36.79
C ALA A 10 29.81 17.46 36.30
N SER A 11 30.79 18.36 36.42
CA SER A 11 30.69 19.73 35.90
C SER A 11 30.79 19.81 34.37
N LEU A 12 31.57 18.94 33.71
CA LEU A 12 31.62 18.88 32.25
C LEU A 12 30.36 18.26 31.62
N LEU A 13 29.73 17.27 32.28
CA LEU A 13 28.39 16.79 31.89
C LEU A 13 27.29 17.83 32.14
N CYS A 14 27.44 18.69 33.16
CA CYS A 14 26.51 19.80 33.40
C CYS A 14 26.59 20.91 32.34
N VAL A 15 27.73 21.11 31.66
CA VAL A 15 27.87 22.18 30.65
C VAL A 15 27.37 21.74 29.26
N PHE A 16 27.50 20.46 28.88
CA PHE A 16 26.81 19.91 27.70
C PHE A 16 25.31 19.65 27.96
N GLY A 17 24.93 19.40 29.22
CA GLY A 17 23.55 19.37 29.67
C GLY A 17 22.88 20.74 29.71
N LEU A 18 23.63 21.86 29.80
CA LEU A 18 23.07 23.21 29.97
C LEU A 18 22.41 23.77 28.69
N ILE A 19 22.92 23.40 27.52
CA ILE A 19 22.37 23.83 26.23
C ILE A 19 21.13 22.99 25.86
N CYS A 20 21.05 21.75 26.35
CA CYS A 20 19.81 20.96 26.28
C CYS A 20 18.78 21.36 27.35
N THR A 21 19.18 21.83 28.54
CA THR A 21 18.24 22.11 29.66
C THR A 21 17.41 23.37 29.53
N LEU A 22 17.70 24.30 28.62
CA LEU A 22 16.80 25.45 28.42
C LEU A 22 15.54 25.09 27.61
N THR A 23 15.63 24.10 26.71
CA THR A 23 14.50 23.49 26.00
C THR A 23 13.93 22.28 26.76
N PHE A 24 14.78 21.44 27.36
CA PHE A 24 14.37 20.27 28.13
C PHE A 24 13.82 20.64 29.52
N GLY A 25 14.40 21.62 30.22
CA GLY A 25 14.02 22.01 31.59
C GLY A 25 12.65 22.69 31.69
N ASN A 26 12.24 23.44 30.67
CA ASN A 26 10.91 24.07 30.62
C ASN A 26 9.79 23.07 30.30
N MET A 27 10.08 21.96 29.62
CA MET A 27 9.14 20.84 29.43
C MET A 27 9.23 19.77 30.54
N LEU A 28 10.39 19.60 31.18
CA LEU A 28 10.58 18.70 32.31
C LEU A 28 9.85 19.22 33.57
N ASN A 29 9.79 20.55 33.73
CA ASN A 29 8.96 21.20 34.75
C ASN A 29 7.44 21.05 34.51
N PHE A 30 7.04 20.41 33.42
CA PHE A 30 5.67 20.42 32.92
C PHE A 30 4.92 19.09 33.11
N MET A 31 5.65 17.97 33.28
CA MET A 31 5.05 16.70 33.76
C MET A 31 4.63 16.75 35.26
N LEU A 32 4.45 17.95 35.85
CA LEU A 32 4.56 18.22 37.30
C LEU A 32 3.29 18.80 37.98
N THR A 33 2.08 18.69 37.42
CA THR A 33 0.87 19.13 38.17
C THR A 33 -0.01 17.94 38.59
N PRO A 34 0.04 17.50 39.86
CA PRO A 34 -0.88 16.49 40.38
C PRO A 34 -2.32 17.05 40.42
N GLN A 35 -3.28 16.30 39.88
CA GLN A 35 -4.68 16.50 40.27
C GLN A 35 -4.87 15.95 41.69
N LYS A 36 -5.34 16.80 42.61
CA LYS A 36 -5.73 16.38 43.95
C LYS A 36 -6.88 15.36 43.86
N SER A 37 -6.55 14.09 44.05
CA SER A 37 -7.48 13.08 44.58
C SER A 37 -6.69 12.08 45.43
N ASN A 38 -7.34 11.56 46.46
CA ASN A 38 -6.69 10.82 47.55
C ASN A 38 -5.85 9.63 47.05
N ASN A 39 -4.57 9.59 47.44
CA ASN A 39 -3.61 8.48 47.32
C ASN A 39 -3.21 8.00 45.90
N ILE A 40 -3.23 8.87 44.89
CA ILE A 40 -2.52 8.65 43.61
C ILE A 40 -1.50 9.77 43.43
N ILE A 41 -0.20 9.46 43.51
CA ILE A 41 0.87 10.42 43.20
C ILE A 41 1.29 10.17 41.75
N GLY A 42 0.99 11.12 40.86
CA GLY A 42 1.64 11.20 39.55
C GLY A 42 3.10 11.62 39.77
N ILE A 43 4.04 10.70 39.54
CA ILE A 43 5.46 10.93 39.76
C ILE A 43 6.07 11.46 38.44
N SER A 44 6.84 12.53 38.55
CA SER A 44 7.44 13.26 37.43
C SER A 44 8.70 12.60 36.86
N SER A 45 9.13 13.11 35.70
CA SER A 45 10.43 12.83 35.10
C SER A 45 11.63 13.34 35.92
N ASN A 46 12.64 12.48 36.04
CA ASN A 46 13.82 12.54 36.90
C ASN A 46 13.55 12.46 38.42
N SER A 47 12.55 11.67 38.85
CA SER A 47 12.31 11.40 40.27
C SER A 47 13.15 10.23 40.78
N TYR A 48 13.89 10.44 41.87
CA TYR A 48 14.53 9.37 42.63
C TYR A 48 13.65 9.02 43.83
N ILE A 49 13.23 7.76 43.90
CA ILE A 49 12.35 7.25 44.94
C ILE A 49 13.12 6.19 45.72
N GLU A 50 13.22 6.37 47.03
CA GLU A 50 13.95 5.47 47.91
C GLU A 50 13.14 5.17 49.17
N ASN A 51 13.18 3.91 49.64
CA ASN A 51 12.56 3.45 50.90
C ASN A 51 11.09 3.87 51.09
N SER A 52 10.29 3.84 50.01
CA SER A 52 8.92 4.35 50.00
C SER A 52 7.90 3.27 49.64
N ASN A 53 6.65 3.44 50.05
CA ASN A 53 5.55 2.51 49.73
C ASN A 53 4.44 3.24 48.95
N PHE A 54 4.14 2.75 47.74
CA PHE A 54 3.07 3.30 46.89
C PHE A 54 2.11 2.20 46.47
N ASN A 55 0.84 2.56 46.28
CA ASN A 55 -0.12 1.62 45.72
C ASN A 55 0.12 1.45 44.21
N ASN A 56 0.22 2.56 43.47
CA ASN A 56 0.42 2.57 42.01
C ASN A 56 1.52 3.56 41.60
N ILE A 57 2.33 3.18 40.61
CA ILE A 57 3.32 4.06 39.98
C ILE A 57 3.11 4.09 38.47
N THR A 58 3.03 5.30 37.90
CA THR A 58 2.99 5.52 36.44
C THR A 58 4.35 5.94 35.94
N TYR A 59 4.92 5.22 34.98
CA TYR A 59 6.23 5.50 34.38
C TYR A 59 6.10 6.33 33.10
N SER A 60 7.10 7.17 32.88
CA SER A 60 7.35 7.85 31.62
C SER A 60 8.75 7.48 31.13
N VAL A 61 8.90 7.20 29.85
CA VAL A 61 10.22 6.91 29.26
C VAL A 61 10.46 7.75 28.04
N ALA A 62 11.72 8.08 27.77
CA ALA A 62 12.11 8.75 26.54
C ALA A 62 13.16 7.94 25.78
N PHE A 63 12.95 7.83 24.47
CA PHE A 63 13.92 7.31 23.51
C PHE A 63 14.56 8.47 22.76
N THR A 64 15.89 8.44 22.65
CA THR A 64 16.68 9.49 21.98
C THR A 64 17.48 8.97 20.79
N SER A 65 17.54 7.66 20.58
CA SER A 65 18.10 7.03 19.39
C SER A 65 17.59 5.61 19.22
N GLY A 66 17.62 5.10 17.99
CA GLY A 66 17.37 3.70 17.66
C GLY A 66 16.10 3.44 16.85
N ASP A 67 16.10 2.27 16.22
CA ASP A 67 14.94 1.64 15.61
C ASP A 67 14.43 0.56 16.58
N LEU A 68 13.26 0.80 17.16
CA LEU A 68 12.74 0.08 18.31
C LEU A 68 11.49 -0.68 17.89
N VAL A 69 11.44 -1.97 18.19
CA VAL A 69 10.27 -2.81 17.89
C VAL A 69 9.82 -3.51 19.16
N ILE A 70 8.60 -3.22 19.62
CA ILE A 70 8.04 -3.79 20.84
C ILE A 70 6.78 -4.57 20.50
N HIS A 71 6.77 -5.85 20.88
CA HIS A 71 5.66 -6.77 20.65
C HIS A 71 4.96 -7.17 21.96
N ASN A 72 3.63 -7.34 21.86
CA ASN A 72 2.74 -8.01 22.82
C ASN A 72 2.58 -7.35 24.20
N SER A 73 3.64 -6.81 24.79
CA SER A 73 3.61 -6.22 26.13
C SER A 73 4.71 -5.18 26.31
N LEU A 74 4.40 -4.15 27.11
CA LEU A 74 5.36 -3.14 27.57
C LEU A 74 5.95 -3.63 28.90
N LYS A 75 7.24 -3.94 28.92
CA LYS A 75 7.95 -4.48 30.08
C LYS A 75 8.99 -3.46 30.56
N PRO A 76 8.60 -2.51 31.42
CA PRO A 76 9.54 -1.55 31.99
C PRO A 76 10.49 -2.25 32.96
N SER A 77 11.73 -1.77 33.01
CA SER A 77 12.76 -2.13 33.98
C SER A 77 13.65 -0.93 34.28
N ALA A 78 14.59 -1.04 35.23
CA ALA A 78 15.50 0.04 35.56
C ALA A 78 16.38 0.41 34.36
N GLY A 79 16.16 1.59 33.78
CA GLY A 79 16.87 2.12 32.62
C GLY A 79 16.51 1.50 31.26
N SER A 80 15.57 0.55 31.19
CA SER A 80 15.19 -0.07 29.93
C SER A 80 13.68 -0.36 29.79
N LEU A 81 13.15 -0.27 28.57
CA LEU A 81 11.81 -0.75 28.20
C LEU A 81 11.98 -1.87 27.17
N ASN A 82 11.52 -3.08 27.51
CA ASN A 82 11.68 -4.27 26.66
C ASN A 82 13.14 -4.53 26.21
N GLY A 83 14.13 -4.18 27.05
CA GLY A 83 15.56 -4.34 26.77
C GLY A 83 16.19 -3.16 26.02
N TYR A 84 15.41 -2.17 25.59
CA TYR A 84 15.93 -0.96 24.98
C TYR A 84 16.27 0.09 26.02
N ASN A 85 17.47 0.65 25.93
CA ASN A 85 17.90 1.75 26.79
C ASN A 85 16.95 2.95 26.63
N VAL A 86 16.47 3.45 27.76
CA VAL A 86 15.62 4.63 27.81
C VAL A 86 16.18 5.62 28.82
N ILE A 87 15.89 6.90 28.59
CA ILE A 87 15.96 7.88 29.66
C ILE A 87 14.72 7.68 30.51
N ASN A 88 14.90 7.06 31.69
CA ASN A 88 13.81 6.82 32.63
C ASN A 88 13.42 8.11 33.34
N SER A 89 12.11 8.34 33.46
CA SER A 89 11.55 9.38 34.33
C SER A 89 11.83 9.11 35.81
N THR A 90 12.06 7.86 36.21
CA THR A 90 12.03 7.50 37.64
C THR A 90 13.01 6.38 37.96
N VAL A 91 13.88 6.59 38.95
CA VAL A 91 14.74 5.56 39.56
C VAL A 91 14.11 5.17 40.88
N ILE A 92 13.81 3.88 41.06
CA ILE A 92 13.19 3.36 42.27
C ILE A 92 14.16 2.40 42.95
N ASN A 93 14.49 2.68 44.21
CA ASN A 93 15.39 1.89 45.03
C ASN A 93 14.69 1.50 46.35
N ASN A 94 14.82 0.24 46.77
CA ASN A 94 14.28 -0.26 48.05
C ASN A 94 12.84 0.16 48.41
N SER A 95 11.97 0.35 47.41
CA SER A 95 10.59 0.80 47.58
C SER A 95 9.65 -0.30 47.12
N THR A 96 8.52 -0.51 47.82
CA THR A 96 7.53 -1.53 47.42
C THR A 96 6.33 -0.87 46.73
N SER A 97 5.91 -1.43 45.60
CA SER A 97 4.73 -0.98 44.84
C SER A 97 3.83 -2.16 44.46
N ILE A 98 2.52 -1.99 44.57
CA ILE A 98 1.54 -3.05 44.27
C ILE A 98 1.32 -3.19 42.75
N GLU A 99 1.28 -2.08 42.00
CA GLU A 99 1.11 -2.09 40.55
C GLU A 99 1.96 -1.01 39.85
N THR A 100 2.63 -1.38 38.75
CA THR A 100 3.42 -0.47 37.92
C THR A 100 2.81 -0.38 36.51
N LYS A 101 2.55 0.83 36.03
CA LYS A 101 1.93 1.08 34.71
C LYS A 101 2.79 2.02 33.88
N LEU A 102 3.00 1.72 32.61
CA LEU A 102 3.62 2.67 31.68
C LEU A 102 2.54 3.61 31.14
N GLY A 103 2.63 4.90 31.46
CA GLY A 103 1.66 5.92 31.05
C GLY A 103 2.13 6.78 29.89
N TYR A 104 3.44 7.02 29.76
CA TYR A 104 3.97 7.90 28.71
C TYR A 104 5.23 7.33 28.04
N VAL A 105 5.31 7.48 26.73
CA VAL A 105 6.52 7.24 25.92
C VAL A 105 6.78 8.49 25.07
N CYS A 106 7.97 9.07 25.18
CA CYS A 106 8.40 10.18 24.34
C CYS A 106 9.47 9.73 23.33
N LEU A 107 9.32 10.14 22.08
CA LEU A 107 10.27 9.91 20.99
C LEU A 107 10.88 11.25 20.60
N TYR A 108 12.20 11.32 20.56
CA TYR A 108 12.95 12.53 20.21
C TYR A 108 13.95 12.27 19.09
N GLY A 109 14.04 13.19 18.15
CA GLY A 109 14.99 13.09 17.05
C GLY A 109 14.56 12.03 16.03
N ASN A 110 15.54 11.46 15.32
CA ASN A 110 15.33 10.43 14.30
C ASN A 110 15.06 9.04 14.92
N VAL A 111 14.27 8.96 15.99
CA VAL A 111 13.87 7.70 16.62
C VAL A 111 12.69 7.10 15.88
N LYS A 112 12.74 5.79 15.64
CA LYS A 112 11.62 5.02 15.10
C LYS A 112 11.14 4.02 16.13
N LEU A 113 9.86 4.07 16.48
CA LEU A 113 9.21 3.10 17.36
C LEU A 113 8.08 2.38 16.61
N THR A 114 8.15 1.05 16.56
CA THR A 114 7.05 0.18 16.14
C THR A 114 6.46 -0.52 17.36
N LEU A 115 5.18 -0.30 17.62
CA LEU A 115 4.39 -1.04 18.60
C LEU A 115 3.46 -2.01 17.88
N ASN A 116 3.57 -3.30 18.20
CA ASN A 116 2.75 -4.34 17.60
C ASN A 116 2.05 -5.18 18.68
N ASN A 117 0.75 -5.41 18.53
CA ASN A 117 -0.09 -6.14 19.48
C ASN A 117 -0.04 -5.59 20.92
N ILE A 118 0.05 -4.26 21.08
CA ILE A 118 0.09 -3.61 22.40
C ILE A 118 -1.32 -3.17 22.78
N SER A 119 -1.87 -3.72 23.86
CA SER A 119 -3.13 -3.24 24.44
C SER A 119 -2.87 -2.52 25.76
N ASN A 120 -2.68 -1.20 25.70
CA ASN A 120 -2.53 -0.34 26.87
C ASN A 120 -3.34 0.96 26.68
N LYS A 121 -4.60 0.95 27.15
CA LYS A 121 -5.54 2.06 27.04
C LYS A 121 -5.18 3.30 27.87
N ASP A 122 -4.11 3.24 28.66
CA ASP A 122 -3.58 4.36 29.42
C ASP A 122 -2.33 4.99 28.76
N LEU A 123 -1.76 4.32 27.75
CA LEU A 123 -0.52 4.75 27.10
C LEU A 123 -0.72 6.01 26.25
N THR A 124 0.07 7.03 26.56
CA THR A 124 0.27 8.22 25.76
C THR A 124 1.63 8.19 25.09
N ILE A 125 1.70 8.51 23.80
CA ILE A 125 2.97 8.62 23.07
C ILE A 125 3.14 10.05 22.59
N VAL A 126 4.34 10.62 22.74
CA VAL A 126 4.68 11.98 22.29
C VAL A 126 5.81 11.88 21.25
N CYS A 127 5.59 12.40 20.05
CA CYS A 127 6.54 12.35 18.93
C CYS A 127 7.10 13.75 18.64
N LEU A 128 8.42 13.89 18.72
CA LEU A 128 9.17 15.13 18.51
C LEU A 128 10.40 14.86 17.61
N GLY A 129 10.91 15.86 16.90
CA GLY A 129 12.25 15.82 16.29
C GLY A 129 12.45 14.98 15.03
N ASN A 130 11.46 14.87 14.13
CA ASN A 130 11.46 13.93 12.99
C ASN A 130 11.31 12.45 13.40
N SER A 131 10.70 12.17 14.56
CA SER A 131 10.49 10.80 15.00
C SER A 131 9.41 10.09 14.17
N ILE A 132 9.49 8.76 14.12
CA ILE A 132 8.56 7.90 13.38
C ILE A 132 7.91 6.92 14.35
N LEU A 133 6.60 6.98 14.46
CA LEU A 133 5.79 6.05 15.23
C LEU A 133 4.97 5.16 14.29
N ASN A 134 5.07 3.85 14.49
CA ASN A 134 4.23 2.86 13.83
C ASN A 134 3.43 2.09 14.88
N ILE A 135 2.11 2.08 14.76
CA ILE A 135 1.21 1.36 15.66
C ILE A 135 0.46 0.33 14.82
N GLN A 136 0.60 -0.94 15.18
CA GLN A 136 0.03 -2.07 14.46
C GLN A 136 -0.74 -2.96 15.44
N ASN A 137 -1.98 -3.32 15.10
CA ASN A 137 -2.81 -4.24 15.90
C ASN A 137 -2.88 -3.86 17.40
N SER A 138 -2.86 -2.57 17.71
CA SER A 138 -2.67 -2.08 19.07
C SER A 138 -3.84 -1.20 19.52
N ASN A 139 -4.02 -1.09 20.83
CA ASN A 139 -5.03 -0.24 21.47
C ASN A 139 -4.35 0.68 22.48
N ILE A 140 -4.27 1.98 22.17
CA ILE A 140 -3.61 2.97 23.02
C ILE A 140 -4.48 4.20 23.27
N LYS A 141 -4.12 4.99 24.27
CA LYS A 141 -4.88 6.18 24.64
C LYS A 141 -4.70 7.29 23.64
N SER A 142 -3.48 7.81 23.51
CA SER A 142 -3.25 9.07 22.82
C SER A 142 -1.89 9.16 22.18
N ILE A 143 -1.84 9.87 21.06
CA ILE A 143 -0.63 10.26 20.37
C ILE A 143 -0.61 11.77 20.31
N TYR A 144 0.49 12.36 20.77
CA TYR A 144 0.82 13.74 20.52
C TYR A 144 1.91 13.79 19.46
N ILE A 145 1.68 14.52 18.38
CA ILE A 145 2.58 14.56 17.24
C ILE A 145 2.95 16.00 16.91
N PHE A 146 4.24 16.28 16.91
CA PHE A 146 4.75 17.63 16.71
C PHE A 146 5.92 17.61 15.71
N GLU A 147 6.24 18.80 15.21
CA GLU A 147 7.34 19.01 14.26
C GLU A 147 7.19 18.12 13.01
N HIS A 148 8.29 17.77 12.34
CA HIS A 148 8.33 16.93 11.15
C HIS A 148 8.13 15.43 11.46
N SER A 149 7.46 15.09 12.56
CA SER A 149 7.28 13.71 13.00
C SER A 149 6.20 13.00 12.18
N ARG A 150 6.27 11.67 12.16
CA ARG A 150 5.36 10.80 11.43
C ARG A 150 4.70 9.80 12.35
N ALA A 151 3.39 9.63 12.25
CA ALA A 151 2.65 8.54 12.89
C ALA A 151 1.88 7.74 11.84
N ASN A 152 2.06 6.42 11.85
CA ASN A 152 1.32 5.47 11.05
C ASN A 152 0.52 4.55 11.97
N ILE A 153 -0.80 4.53 11.83
CA ILE A 153 -1.74 3.73 12.63
C ILE A 153 -2.39 2.71 11.70
N ASN A 154 -2.22 1.43 11.99
CA ASN A 154 -2.66 0.33 11.13
C ASN A 154 -3.38 -0.74 11.96
N ASN A 155 -4.62 -1.07 11.56
CA ASN A 155 -5.50 -2.00 12.27
C ASN A 155 -5.52 -1.80 13.79
N SER A 156 -5.61 -0.54 14.24
CA SER A 156 -5.40 -0.15 15.64
C SER A 156 -6.49 0.78 16.15
N SER A 157 -6.64 0.85 17.46
CA SER A 157 -7.56 1.75 18.16
C SER A 157 -6.77 2.81 18.93
N VAL A 158 -7.02 4.10 18.65
CA VAL A 158 -6.41 5.23 19.35
C VAL A 158 -7.50 6.19 19.79
N SER A 159 -7.53 6.64 21.05
CA SER A 159 -8.58 7.58 21.46
C SER A 159 -8.33 8.98 20.89
N TYR A 160 -7.10 9.49 20.98
CA TYR A 160 -6.79 10.87 20.58
C TYR A 160 -5.50 10.94 19.77
N VAL A 161 -5.50 11.70 18.67
CA VAL A 161 -4.28 12.12 17.97
C VAL A 161 -4.28 13.64 17.87
N LEU A 162 -3.33 14.28 18.55
CA LEU A 162 -3.34 15.73 18.77
C LEU A 162 -1.98 16.33 18.39
N ASP A 163 -1.93 17.47 17.71
CA ASP A 163 -0.70 18.26 17.53
C ASP A 163 -0.65 19.50 18.44
N ARG A 164 -1.58 19.53 19.40
CA ARG A 164 -1.63 20.52 20.47
C ARG A 164 -1.73 19.82 21.81
N PHE A 165 -1.10 20.44 22.80
CA PHE A 165 -1.25 20.05 24.19
C PHE A 165 -1.78 21.28 24.91
N GLN A 166 -3.05 21.26 25.36
CA GLN A 166 -3.67 22.42 26.04
C GLN A 166 -2.82 22.94 27.19
N ALA A 167 -2.07 22.06 27.82
CA ALA A 167 -1.26 22.37 28.96
C ALA A 167 0.13 22.99 28.55
N LEU A 168 0.66 22.73 27.34
CA LEU A 168 1.91 23.31 26.81
C LEU A 168 1.73 24.66 26.07
N ASN A 169 0.52 25.21 26.00
CA ASN A 169 0.17 26.38 25.17
C ASN A 169 0.93 27.68 25.51
N GLN A 170 1.67 27.74 26.63
CA GLN A 170 2.46 28.91 27.01
C GLN A 170 3.94 28.82 26.62
N THR A 171 4.53 27.61 26.52
CA THR A 171 5.96 27.39 26.24
C THR A 171 6.26 26.90 24.83
N MET A 172 5.32 26.23 24.16
CA MET A 172 5.52 25.69 22.80
C MET A 172 5.17 26.69 21.68
N LYS A 173 4.86 27.96 22.00
CA LYS A 173 4.59 29.02 20.99
C LYS A 173 5.72 29.20 19.97
N SER A 174 6.91 28.69 20.25
CA SER A 174 8.13 28.80 19.44
C SER A 174 8.39 27.64 18.47
N TYR A 175 7.62 26.55 18.50
CA TYR A 175 7.72 25.48 17.49
C TYR A 175 6.72 25.74 16.36
N SER A 176 6.80 26.92 15.75
CA SER A 176 6.01 27.28 14.58
C SER A 176 6.63 26.65 13.32
N SER A 177 5.83 25.88 12.57
CA SER A 177 6.09 25.25 11.26
C SER A 177 6.98 24.00 11.28
N GLN A 178 6.76 22.90 10.52
CA GLN A 178 5.75 22.49 9.54
C GLN A 178 5.88 20.94 9.35
N ASN A 179 4.88 20.29 8.75
CA ASN A 179 4.90 18.92 8.19
C ASN A 179 4.89 17.71 9.16
N VAL A 180 3.92 17.66 10.07
CA VAL A 180 3.48 16.36 10.61
C VAL A 180 2.93 15.50 9.46
N TYR A 181 3.19 14.19 9.48
CA TYR A 181 2.51 13.23 8.62
C TYR A 181 1.75 12.19 9.46
N LEU A 182 0.43 12.16 9.31
CA LEU A 182 -0.45 11.19 9.97
C LEU A 182 -1.09 10.29 8.92
N SER A 183 -0.88 8.98 9.05
CA SER A 183 -1.51 7.97 8.20
C SER A 183 -2.29 6.95 9.04
N ILE A 184 -3.53 6.69 8.67
CA ILE A 184 -4.46 5.82 9.41
C ILE A 184 -5.11 4.86 8.41
N LYS A 185 -4.82 3.56 8.55
CA LYS A 185 -5.18 2.55 7.55
C LYS A 185 -5.78 1.27 8.15
N ASN A 186 -6.38 0.47 7.28
CA ASN A 186 -6.76 -0.93 7.52
C ASN A 186 -7.67 -1.14 8.73
N ASN A 187 -8.89 -0.61 8.69
CA ASN A 187 -9.90 -0.74 9.74
C ASN A 187 -9.48 -0.14 11.10
N SER A 188 -8.58 0.84 11.11
CA SER A 188 -8.23 1.55 12.34
C SER A 188 -9.40 2.40 12.83
N ILE A 189 -9.47 2.60 14.14
CA ILE A 189 -10.47 3.46 14.79
C ILE A 189 -9.74 4.55 15.56
N VAL A 190 -10.04 5.81 15.24
CA VAL A 190 -9.57 6.96 16.02
C VAL A 190 -10.76 7.80 16.48
N ASN A 191 -10.91 8.04 17.77
CA ASN A 191 -12.07 8.79 18.24
C ASN A 191 -11.94 10.28 17.89
N GLU A 192 -10.78 10.88 18.13
CA GLU A 192 -10.58 12.29 17.85
C GLU A 192 -9.21 12.57 17.26
N ILE A 193 -9.20 13.29 16.14
CA ILE A 193 -8.01 13.87 15.55
C ILE A 193 -8.15 15.37 15.62
N GLU A 194 -7.12 16.01 16.15
CA GLU A 194 -6.99 17.45 16.12
C GLU A 194 -5.58 17.84 15.68
N LEU A 195 -5.46 18.32 14.44
CA LEU A 195 -4.22 18.85 13.91
C LEU A 195 -4.43 20.32 13.61
N VAL A 196 -3.99 21.23 14.48
CA VAL A 196 -4.18 22.69 14.38
C VAL A 196 -2.94 23.44 13.92
N GLN A 197 -1.82 22.76 13.68
CA GLN A 197 -0.53 23.34 13.25
C GLN A 197 -0.22 23.09 11.76
N GLY A 198 -1.03 22.28 11.07
CA GLY A 198 -0.83 21.92 9.65
C GLY A 198 -0.11 20.57 9.45
N GLY A 199 0.04 20.15 8.18
CA GLY A 199 0.75 18.92 7.82
C GLY A 199 0.07 18.09 6.72
N ASN A 200 0.23 16.78 6.80
CA ASN A 200 -0.33 15.79 5.88
C ASN A 200 -1.21 14.80 6.63
N LEU A 201 -2.39 14.54 6.09
CA LEU A 201 -3.33 13.57 6.63
C LEU A 201 -3.74 12.58 5.54
N GLU A 202 -3.62 11.29 5.85
CA GLU A 202 -4.11 10.22 4.99
C GLU A 202 -4.91 9.22 5.82
N ILE A 203 -6.20 9.12 5.54
CA ILE A 203 -7.11 8.16 6.18
C ILE A 203 -7.67 7.25 5.09
N ASP A 204 -7.46 5.94 5.26
CA ASP A 204 -7.88 4.93 4.30
C ASP A 204 -8.55 3.76 5.02
N ASN A 205 -9.74 3.36 4.54
CA ASN A 205 -10.54 2.24 5.02
C ASN A 205 -10.63 2.18 6.55
N SER A 206 -10.81 3.33 7.20
CA SER A 206 -10.76 3.49 8.66
C SER A 206 -11.95 4.32 9.17
N THR A 207 -12.12 4.38 10.50
CA THR A 207 -13.21 5.14 11.15
C THR A 207 -12.62 6.23 12.03
N ILE A 208 -13.02 7.48 11.79
CA ILE A 208 -12.66 8.64 12.62
C ILE A 208 -13.93 9.28 13.13
N VAL A 209 -14.13 9.34 14.46
CA VAL A 209 -15.38 9.85 15.04
C VAL A 209 -15.44 11.39 14.96
N LYS A 210 -14.31 12.06 15.19
CA LYS A 210 -14.20 13.51 15.12
C LYS A 210 -12.87 13.93 14.51
N LEU A 211 -12.91 14.77 13.47
CA LEU A 211 -11.74 15.34 12.83
C LEU A 211 -11.83 16.88 12.84
N LEU A 212 -10.86 17.52 13.48
CA LEU A 212 -10.70 18.98 13.47
C LEU A 212 -9.32 19.34 12.96
N LEU A 213 -9.29 20.16 11.91
CA LEU A 213 -8.09 20.65 11.28
C LEU A 213 -8.09 22.18 11.30
N GLY A 214 -6.92 22.75 11.55
CA GLY A 214 -6.69 24.19 11.54
C GLY A 214 -7.10 24.89 12.83
N SER A 215 -6.94 26.21 12.86
CA SER A 215 -7.14 27.02 14.07
C SER A 215 -7.75 28.38 13.72
N SER A 216 -7.77 29.33 14.67
CA SER A 216 -8.11 30.72 14.36
C SER A 216 -7.03 31.44 13.55
N SER A 217 -5.82 30.89 13.46
CA SER A 217 -4.72 31.42 12.64
C SER A 217 -4.52 30.58 11.37
N PRO A 218 -4.08 31.18 10.24
CA PRO A 218 -3.83 30.45 9.01
C PRO A 218 -2.85 29.30 9.20
N THR A 219 -3.25 28.09 8.80
CA THR A 219 -2.44 26.86 8.92
C THR A 219 -2.30 26.18 7.56
N THR A 220 -1.19 25.49 7.29
CA THR A 220 -0.93 24.92 5.97
C THR A 220 -1.02 23.41 5.97
N TYR A 221 -1.82 22.85 5.07
CA TYR A 221 -1.87 21.43 4.75
C TYR A 221 -1.41 21.20 3.32
N THR A 222 -0.37 20.40 3.16
CA THR A 222 0.08 20.03 1.81
C THR A 222 -0.86 18.99 1.21
N TYR A 223 -1.35 18.05 2.03
CA TYR A 223 -2.19 16.97 1.54
C TYR A 223 -3.22 16.52 2.59
N ILE A 224 -4.48 16.40 2.16
CA ILE A 224 -5.55 15.78 2.93
C ILE A 224 -6.22 14.70 2.08
N SER A 225 -6.20 13.46 2.54
CA SER A 225 -6.90 12.35 1.90
C SER A 225 -7.77 11.62 2.90
N MET A 226 -9.05 11.46 2.57
CA MET A 226 -10.04 10.84 3.45
C MET A 226 -10.90 9.86 2.67
N PHE A 227 -10.68 8.56 2.88
CA PHE A 227 -11.44 7.46 2.31
C PHE A 227 -11.97 6.57 3.44
N GLY A 228 -13.04 7.04 4.08
CA GLY A 228 -13.65 6.39 5.24
C GLY A 228 -14.44 5.13 4.90
N LYS A 229 -14.28 4.08 5.71
CA LYS A 229 -15.12 2.86 5.67
C LYS A 229 -16.51 3.11 6.24
N ARG A 230 -16.57 3.99 7.25
CA ARG A 230 -17.78 4.51 7.90
C ARG A 230 -17.75 6.02 7.80
N GLU A 231 -18.87 6.64 8.14
CA GLU A 231 -19.00 8.09 8.16
C GLU A 231 -17.87 8.75 8.96
N ILE A 232 -17.02 9.47 8.25
CA ILE A 232 -16.05 10.41 8.83
C ILE A 232 -16.58 11.81 8.56
N SER A 233 -16.73 12.62 9.61
CA SER A 233 -17.04 14.04 9.47
C SER A 233 -15.87 14.89 9.98
N GLY A 234 -15.32 15.71 9.09
CA GLY A 234 -14.20 16.60 9.38
C GLY A 234 -14.52 18.07 9.17
N ILE A 235 -13.85 18.93 9.94
CA ILE A 235 -13.89 20.38 9.77
C ILE A 235 -12.45 20.88 9.57
N VAL A 236 -12.23 21.73 8.58
CA VAL A 236 -10.98 22.47 8.36
C VAL A 236 -11.26 23.96 8.49
N LEU A 237 -10.53 24.64 9.37
CA LEU A 237 -10.72 26.06 9.68
C LEU A 237 -9.49 26.87 9.26
N ASN A 238 -9.71 28.02 8.62
CA ASN A 238 -8.70 29.04 8.34
C ASN A 238 -7.36 28.44 7.87
N SER A 239 -7.39 27.76 6.72
CA SER A 239 -6.26 26.95 6.26
C SER A 239 -5.86 27.25 4.82
N VAL A 240 -4.59 27.04 4.49
CA VAL A 240 -4.08 26.90 3.13
C VAL A 240 -3.95 25.41 2.84
N ILE A 241 -4.65 24.92 1.81
CA ILE A 241 -4.67 23.50 1.44
C ILE A 241 -4.14 23.37 0.02
N SER A 242 -3.02 22.67 -0.17
CA SER A 242 -2.47 22.48 -1.52
C SER A 242 -3.27 21.46 -2.33
N ASP A 243 -3.55 20.27 -1.76
CA ASP A 243 -4.39 19.26 -2.39
C ASP A 243 -5.26 18.52 -1.37
N ALA A 244 -6.52 18.29 -1.71
CA ALA A 244 -7.44 17.51 -0.90
C ALA A 244 -8.28 16.54 -1.74
N LYS A 245 -8.44 15.31 -1.23
CA LYS A 245 -9.20 14.23 -1.86
C LYS A 245 -10.13 13.57 -0.86
N ILE A 246 -11.43 13.63 -1.12
CA ILE A 246 -12.46 13.11 -0.21
C ILE A 246 -13.29 12.05 -0.92
N GLY A 247 -13.26 10.81 -0.43
CA GLY A 247 -14.01 9.70 -0.99
C GLY A 247 -14.52 8.74 0.07
N GLY A 248 -15.11 7.61 -0.37
CA GLY A 248 -15.81 6.69 0.52
C GLY A 248 -16.92 7.41 1.31
N ILE A 249 -17.25 6.91 2.50
CA ILE A 249 -18.27 7.53 3.35
C ILE A 249 -17.62 8.63 4.21
N SER A 250 -17.14 9.71 3.57
CA SER A 250 -16.46 10.82 4.25
C SER A 250 -17.04 12.18 3.89
N SER A 251 -17.07 13.09 4.85
CA SER A 251 -17.51 14.47 4.71
C SER A 251 -16.46 15.42 5.25
N LEU A 252 -16.16 16.47 4.50
CA LEU A 252 -15.24 17.53 4.92
C LEU A 252 -15.91 18.90 4.77
N ASN A 253 -15.85 19.72 5.82
CA ASN A 253 -16.31 21.10 5.80
C ASN A 253 -15.10 22.04 5.89
N CYS A 254 -14.78 22.73 4.79
CA CYS A 254 -13.72 23.72 4.74
C CYS A 254 -14.30 25.12 4.94
N ILE A 255 -13.88 25.79 6.00
CA ILE A 255 -14.35 27.13 6.38
C ILE A 255 -13.19 28.11 6.29
N GLN A 256 -13.38 29.23 5.60
CA GLN A 256 -12.39 30.30 5.48
C GLN A 256 -11.02 29.81 4.98
N SER A 257 -11.00 28.86 4.04
CA SER A 257 -9.77 28.22 3.57
C SER A 257 -9.38 28.67 2.16
N ASN A 258 -8.08 28.73 1.88
CA ASN A 258 -7.50 28.93 0.56
C ASN A 258 -7.02 27.57 0.03
N ILE A 259 -7.63 27.09 -1.04
CA ILE A 259 -7.48 25.71 -1.52
C ILE A 259 -7.00 25.72 -2.96
N SER A 260 -5.82 25.17 -3.24
CA SER A 260 -5.30 25.11 -4.60
C SER A 260 -6.00 24.03 -5.43
N SER A 261 -6.19 22.84 -4.87
CA SER A 261 -6.91 21.74 -5.51
C SER A 261 -7.74 20.96 -4.50
N ILE A 262 -9.00 20.68 -4.84
CA ILE A 262 -9.83 19.77 -4.05
C ILE A 262 -10.74 18.94 -4.94
N SER A 263 -10.88 17.67 -4.59
CA SER A 263 -11.65 16.68 -5.33
C SER A 263 -12.50 15.82 -4.42
N THR A 264 -13.70 15.48 -4.88
CA THR A 264 -14.57 14.48 -4.24
C THR A 264 -14.68 13.23 -5.13
N PHE A 265 -14.83 12.05 -4.55
CA PHE A 265 -14.97 10.76 -5.25
C PHE A 265 -16.04 9.90 -4.57
N ASP A 266 -16.58 8.91 -5.28
CA ASP A 266 -17.49 7.89 -4.74
C ASP A 266 -18.65 8.50 -3.90
N LEU A 267 -18.73 8.20 -2.60
CA LEU A 267 -19.74 8.72 -1.68
C LEU A 267 -19.26 9.92 -0.85
N GLY A 268 -18.11 10.51 -1.19
CA GLY A 268 -17.54 11.65 -0.49
C GLY A 268 -18.47 12.85 -0.48
N ARG A 269 -18.33 13.72 0.52
CA ARG A 269 -19.08 14.97 0.68
C ARG A 269 -18.14 16.12 1.04
N LEU A 270 -18.45 17.29 0.50
CA LEU A 270 -17.65 18.49 0.70
C LEU A 270 -18.57 19.70 0.90
N ILE A 271 -18.29 20.49 1.92
CA ILE A 271 -18.91 21.80 2.14
C ILE A 271 -17.80 22.85 2.09
N LEU A 272 -17.92 23.82 1.20
CA LEU A 272 -16.97 24.91 1.00
C LEU A 272 -17.62 26.22 1.45
N ASN A 273 -17.26 26.70 2.64
CA ASN A 273 -17.85 27.89 3.24
C ASN A 273 -16.82 29.03 3.35
N GLN A 274 -17.13 30.22 2.82
CA GLN A 274 -16.25 31.39 2.86
C GLN A 274 -14.82 31.12 2.38
N SER A 275 -14.64 30.17 1.47
CA SER A 275 -13.33 29.66 1.04
C SER A 275 -13.01 30.16 -0.37
N LYS A 276 -11.72 30.22 -0.70
CA LYS A 276 -11.22 30.47 -2.06
C LYS A 276 -10.64 29.17 -2.61
N ILE A 277 -11.08 28.76 -3.78
CA ILE A 277 -10.70 27.50 -4.41
C ILE A 277 -10.17 27.79 -5.81
N ASP A 278 -8.94 27.35 -6.12
CA ASP A 278 -8.38 27.52 -7.45
C ASP A 278 -8.93 26.44 -8.41
N LEU A 279 -8.86 25.16 -8.03
CA LEU A 279 -9.43 24.06 -8.82
C LEU A 279 -10.35 23.18 -7.97
N LEU A 280 -11.63 23.11 -8.37
CA LEU A 280 -12.62 22.20 -7.82
C LEU A 280 -12.93 21.07 -8.82
N SER A 281 -12.67 19.84 -8.43
CA SER A 281 -13.07 18.64 -9.16
C SER A 281 -14.24 17.99 -8.43
N LYS A 282 -15.47 18.42 -8.73
CA LYS A 282 -16.68 17.97 -8.04
C LYS A 282 -17.17 16.61 -8.54
N SER A 283 -18.01 15.96 -7.74
CA SER A 283 -18.65 14.71 -8.10
C SER A 283 -20.16 14.75 -7.87
N ILE A 284 -20.86 13.78 -8.45
CA ILE A 284 -22.30 13.59 -8.26
C ILE A 284 -22.60 12.13 -7.94
N ILE A 285 -23.70 11.90 -7.23
CA ILE A 285 -24.28 10.56 -7.07
C ILE A 285 -25.63 10.53 -7.76
N VAL A 286 -25.83 9.50 -8.58
CA VAL A 286 -26.98 9.34 -9.45
C VAL A 286 -27.81 8.15 -8.97
N TYR A 287 -29.12 8.33 -8.85
CA TYR A 287 -30.07 7.31 -8.38
C TYR A 287 -31.16 6.98 -9.39
N GLY A 288 -31.21 7.70 -10.51
CA GLY A 288 -32.14 7.48 -11.61
C GLY A 288 -31.61 8.10 -12.89
N ASP A 289 -32.42 8.11 -13.94
CA ASP A 289 -31.91 8.44 -15.27
C ASP A 289 -31.49 9.92 -15.39
N ILE A 290 -30.29 10.15 -15.93
CA ILE A 290 -29.75 11.48 -16.25
C ILE A 290 -28.90 11.42 -17.52
N SER A 291 -28.65 12.58 -18.13
CA SER A 291 -27.65 12.73 -19.20
C SER A 291 -26.67 13.85 -18.86
N ILE A 292 -25.40 13.63 -19.15
CA ILE A 292 -24.28 14.55 -18.94
C ILE A 292 -23.64 14.83 -20.28
N ASP A 293 -23.66 16.08 -20.74
CA ASP A 293 -23.01 16.50 -21.99
C ASP A 293 -22.11 17.70 -21.73
N ASN A 294 -20.84 17.58 -22.10
CA ASN A 294 -19.79 18.59 -21.82
C ASN A 294 -19.80 19.08 -20.35
N GLY A 295 -19.97 18.15 -19.39
CA GLY A 295 -20.04 18.42 -17.95
C GLY A 295 -21.37 19.02 -17.47
N THR A 296 -22.32 19.31 -18.36
CA THR A 296 -23.65 19.82 -18.02
C THR A 296 -24.59 18.66 -17.76
N ILE A 297 -25.24 18.66 -16.59
CA ILE A 297 -26.14 17.58 -16.16
C ILE A 297 -27.59 17.97 -16.47
N SER A 298 -28.32 17.05 -17.10
CA SER A 298 -29.76 17.14 -17.35
C SER A 298 -30.49 15.99 -16.66
N GLY A 299 -31.59 16.31 -15.97
CA GLY A 299 -32.30 15.40 -15.07
C GLY A 299 -32.25 15.88 -13.61
N SER A 300 -33.05 15.27 -12.74
CA SER A 300 -33.18 15.67 -11.32
C SER A 300 -32.78 14.56 -10.33
N ASN A 301 -32.50 13.36 -10.82
CA ASN A 301 -32.26 12.18 -9.99
C ASN A 301 -30.79 12.05 -9.55
N PHE A 302 -30.18 13.16 -9.14
CA PHE A 302 -28.80 13.19 -8.68
C PHE A 302 -28.61 14.13 -7.48
N ILE A 303 -27.55 13.87 -6.72
CA ILE A 303 -27.11 14.68 -5.59
C ILE A 303 -25.69 15.17 -5.88
N ASN A 304 -25.46 16.47 -5.73
CA ASN A 304 -24.10 17.02 -5.75
C ASN A 304 -23.36 16.59 -4.48
N THR A 305 -22.13 16.12 -4.63
CA THR A 305 -21.29 15.81 -3.46
C THR A 305 -20.72 17.06 -2.81
N THR A 306 -20.86 18.23 -3.45
CA THR A 306 -20.22 19.47 -3.03
C THR A 306 -21.24 20.59 -2.87
N GLU A 307 -21.25 21.23 -1.70
CA GLU A 307 -22.00 22.45 -1.40
C GLU A 307 -21.04 23.64 -1.34
N ILE A 308 -21.41 24.78 -1.94
CA ILE A 308 -20.59 25.99 -2.01
C ILE A 308 -21.37 27.15 -1.40
N ILE A 309 -20.88 27.70 -0.29
CA ILE A 309 -21.53 28.76 0.49
C ILE A 309 -20.57 29.95 0.59
N ASN A 310 -20.92 31.11 0.04
CA ASN A 310 -20.11 32.34 0.12
C ASN A 310 -18.63 32.16 -0.29
N SER A 311 -18.35 31.19 -1.15
CA SER A 311 -17.00 30.81 -1.57
C SER A 311 -16.76 31.22 -3.02
N THR A 312 -15.49 31.36 -3.40
CA THR A 312 -15.10 31.64 -4.78
C THR A 312 -14.37 30.43 -5.36
N VAL A 313 -14.73 30.04 -6.59
CA VAL A 313 -14.11 28.93 -7.31
C VAL A 313 -13.58 29.47 -8.64
N THR A 314 -12.28 29.34 -8.87
CA THR A 314 -11.61 29.84 -10.08
C THR A 314 -11.88 28.92 -11.27
N SER A 315 -11.73 27.60 -11.09
CA SER A 315 -12.02 26.59 -12.11
C SER A 315 -12.78 25.42 -11.50
N CYS A 316 -13.78 24.90 -12.22
CA CYS A 316 -14.61 23.78 -11.77
C CYS A 316 -14.78 22.76 -12.90
N GLN A 317 -14.62 21.49 -12.59
CA GLN A 317 -14.84 20.37 -13.51
C GLN A 317 -15.58 19.22 -12.83
N LEU A 318 -16.25 18.38 -13.62
CA LEU A 318 -16.82 17.13 -13.15
C LEU A 318 -15.72 16.06 -13.10
N GLY A 319 -15.30 15.69 -11.89
CA GLY A 319 -14.22 14.73 -11.64
C GLY A 319 -14.68 13.28 -11.63
N ALA A 320 -15.79 12.98 -10.94
CA ALA A 320 -16.32 11.63 -10.85
C ALA A 320 -17.86 11.59 -10.85
N VAL A 321 -18.41 10.46 -11.28
CA VAL A 321 -19.84 10.15 -11.27
C VAL A 321 -20.03 8.79 -10.62
N THR A 322 -20.77 8.77 -9.52
CA THR A 322 -21.16 7.55 -8.83
C THR A 322 -22.59 7.21 -9.23
N VAL A 323 -22.81 6.06 -9.84
CA VAL A 323 -24.15 5.64 -10.28
C VAL A 323 -24.58 4.45 -9.44
N ASN A 324 -25.78 4.55 -8.87
CA ASN A 324 -26.31 3.55 -7.97
C ASN A 324 -27.72 3.15 -8.40
N ASN A 325 -28.15 1.98 -7.97
CA ASN A 325 -29.39 1.32 -8.37
C ASN A 325 -29.45 1.11 -9.89
N SER A 326 -30.63 0.75 -10.41
CA SER A 326 -30.88 0.55 -11.84
C SER A 326 -30.91 1.85 -12.67
N ALA A 327 -30.14 2.87 -12.29
CA ALA A 327 -30.09 4.15 -12.98
C ALA A 327 -29.40 4.02 -14.35
N ASN A 328 -29.96 4.68 -15.37
CA ASN A 328 -29.37 4.76 -16.71
C ASN A 328 -28.75 6.14 -16.92
N VAL A 329 -27.43 6.19 -17.11
CA VAL A 329 -26.69 7.45 -17.27
C VAL A 329 -26.02 7.51 -18.63
N GLU A 330 -26.30 8.56 -19.37
CA GLU A 330 -25.56 8.87 -20.60
C GLU A 330 -24.52 9.96 -20.30
N ILE A 331 -23.26 9.73 -20.65
CA ILE A 331 -22.17 10.69 -20.48
C ILE A 331 -21.51 10.90 -21.83
N ASN A 332 -21.47 12.16 -22.26
CA ASN A 332 -21.02 12.54 -23.58
C ASN A 332 -19.99 13.69 -23.48
N ASN A 333 -18.94 13.61 -24.30
CA ASN A 333 -17.90 14.65 -24.44
C ASN A 333 -17.29 15.12 -23.10
N THR A 334 -17.27 14.27 -22.08
CA THR A 334 -16.83 14.63 -20.72
C THR A 334 -15.98 13.52 -20.14
N LEU A 335 -14.79 13.84 -19.66
CA LEU A 335 -13.94 12.90 -18.96
C LEU A 335 -14.24 12.92 -17.46
N CYS A 336 -14.64 11.79 -16.88
CA CYS A 336 -14.83 11.64 -15.45
C CYS A 336 -14.57 10.19 -15.01
N GLN A 337 -14.14 10.00 -13.77
CA GLN A 337 -14.08 8.67 -13.15
C GLN A 337 -15.50 8.14 -12.89
N LEU A 338 -15.68 6.82 -12.96
CA LEU A 338 -16.99 6.18 -12.75
C LEU A 338 -16.91 5.11 -11.68
N THR A 339 -17.90 5.11 -10.80
CA THR A 339 -18.12 4.04 -9.82
C THR A 339 -19.58 3.60 -9.92
N LEU A 340 -19.82 2.34 -10.25
CA LEU A 340 -21.15 1.79 -10.54
C LEU A 340 -21.56 0.75 -9.50
N TYR A 341 -22.75 0.86 -8.93
CA TYR A 341 -23.31 -0.06 -7.94
C TYR A 341 -24.73 -0.52 -8.33
N ASN A 342 -25.15 -1.67 -7.80
CA ASN A 342 -26.55 -2.14 -7.81
C ASN A 342 -27.25 -2.11 -9.19
N GLN A 343 -26.68 -2.77 -10.20
CA GLN A 343 -27.22 -2.84 -11.58
C GLN A 343 -27.26 -1.50 -12.34
N ALA A 344 -26.41 -0.55 -11.96
CA ALA A 344 -26.27 0.72 -12.68
C ALA A 344 -25.87 0.49 -14.14
N ASN A 345 -26.43 1.28 -15.05
CA ASN A 345 -26.17 1.21 -16.48
C ASN A 345 -25.65 2.56 -16.98
N VAL A 346 -24.43 2.59 -17.52
CA VAL A 346 -23.82 3.83 -18.01
C VAL A 346 -23.39 3.69 -19.45
N THR A 347 -23.73 4.65 -20.29
CA THR A 347 -23.19 4.81 -21.64
C THR A 347 -22.27 6.02 -21.69
N PHE A 348 -20.99 5.80 -21.95
CA PHE A 348 -19.93 6.81 -22.05
C PHE A 348 -19.52 6.99 -23.51
N SER A 349 -19.68 8.19 -24.08
CA SER A 349 -19.57 8.43 -25.52
C SER A 349 -18.74 9.65 -25.91
N ASN A 350 -18.08 9.59 -27.07
CA ASN A 350 -17.38 10.71 -27.72
C ASN A 350 -16.32 11.41 -26.84
N VAL A 351 -15.67 10.66 -25.96
CA VAL A 351 -14.67 11.22 -25.05
C VAL A 351 -13.28 11.10 -25.67
N THR A 352 -12.52 12.18 -25.61
CA THR A 352 -11.08 12.14 -25.87
C THR A 352 -10.38 11.95 -24.54
N LEU A 353 -9.73 10.79 -24.35
CA LEU A 353 -8.92 10.58 -23.15
C LEU A 353 -7.70 11.51 -23.23
N SER A 354 -7.58 12.46 -22.31
CA SER A 354 -6.34 13.21 -22.09
C SER A 354 -5.36 12.34 -21.28
N THR A 355 -4.08 12.74 -21.22
CA THR A 355 -3.01 11.96 -20.58
C THR A 355 -3.40 11.48 -19.17
N GLY A 356 -3.39 10.17 -18.93
CA GLY A 356 -3.63 9.61 -17.60
C GLY A 356 -4.25 8.20 -17.60
N PHE A 357 -4.50 7.71 -16.39
CA PHE A 357 -5.25 6.48 -16.12
C PHE A 357 -6.67 6.85 -15.74
N LEU A 358 -7.65 6.34 -16.48
CA LEU A 358 -9.06 6.44 -16.08
C LEU A 358 -9.48 5.12 -15.47
N LEU A 359 -9.73 5.12 -14.16
CA LEU A 359 -10.23 3.95 -13.44
C LEU A 359 -11.75 3.98 -13.38
N HIS A 360 -12.36 2.88 -13.82
CA HIS A 360 -13.77 2.60 -13.62
C HIS A 360 -13.95 1.36 -12.76
N GLU A 361 -14.75 1.50 -11.70
CA GLU A 361 -15.08 0.41 -10.79
C GLU A 361 -16.55 0.04 -10.92
N LEU A 362 -16.84 -1.24 -11.18
CA LEU A 362 -18.20 -1.73 -11.40
C LEU A 362 -18.51 -2.84 -10.40
N TYR A 363 -19.62 -2.71 -9.69
CA TYR A 363 -20.09 -3.67 -8.68
C TYR A 363 -21.52 -4.14 -8.99
N ASP A 364 -21.89 -5.30 -8.44
CA ASP A 364 -23.27 -5.79 -8.34
C ASP A 364 -24.06 -5.84 -9.65
N SER A 365 -23.46 -6.42 -10.69
CA SER A 365 -24.08 -6.63 -12.02
C SER A 365 -24.32 -5.33 -12.80
N SER A 366 -23.52 -4.30 -12.52
CA SER A 366 -23.56 -3.03 -13.27
C SER A 366 -23.04 -3.23 -14.70
N PHE A 367 -23.44 -2.32 -15.58
CA PHE A 367 -23.13 -2.35 -17.00
C PHE A 367 -22.53 -1.02 -17.48
N LEU A 368 -21.36 -1.08 -18.09
CA LEU A 368 -20.72 0.09 -18.72
C LEU A 368 -20.61 -0.13 -20.22
N THR A 369 -21.18 0.78 -21.01
CA THR A 369 -20.97 0.85 -22.45
C THR A 369 -20.08 2.03 -22.80
N VAL A 370 -18.97 1.81 -23.50
CA VAL A 370 -18.06 2.84 -24.01
C VAL A 370 -18.22 2.94 -25.53
N LYS A 371 -18.41 4.15 -26.08
CA LYS A 371 -18.66 4.39 -27.51
C LYS A 371 -17.78 5.52 -28.07
N LYS A 372 -17.29 5.37 -29.30
CA LYS A 372 -16.63 6.45 -30.08
C LYS A 372 -15.55 7.20 -29.29
N THR A 373 -14.77 6.50 -28.48
CA THR A 373 -13.71 7.10 -27.67
C THR A 373 -12.41 7.15 -28.46
N ALA A 374 -11.72 8.29 -28.47
CA ALA A 374 -10.40 8.42 -29.07
C ALA A 374 -9.32 8.57 -27.99
N ALA A 375 -8.22 7.85 -28.15
CA ALA A 375 -7.11 7.86 -27.21
C ALA A 375 -5.75 7.84 -27.94
N ASN A 376 -4.78 8.55 -27.36
CA ASN A 376 -3.37 8.45 -27.77
C ASN A 376 -2.72 7.22 -27.12
N ALA A 377 -1.59 6.77 -27.66
CA ALA A 377 -0.91 5.53 -27.26
C ALA A 377 -0.57 5.39 -25.75
N LEU A 378 -0.50 6.51 -25.02
CA LEU A 378 -0.14 6.55 -23.59
C LEU A 378 -1.34 6.49 -22.62
N ASN A 379 -2.57 6.35 -23.13
CA ASN A 379 -3.78 6.47 -22.31
C ASN A 379 -4.35 5.09 -21.97
N TYR A 380 -4.65 4.85 -20.70
CA TYR A 380 -5.21 3.57 -20.24
C TYR A 380 -6.63 3.75 -19.73
N LEU A 381 -7.55 2.97 -20.31
CA LEU A 381 -8.85 2.71 -19.76
C LEU A 381 -8.72 1.47 -18.88
N THR A 382 -8.64 1.69 -17.58
CA THR A 382 -8.56 0.61 -16.60
C THR A 382 -9.97 0.31 -16.11
N ILE A 383 -10.40 -0.93 -16.33
CA ILE A 383 -11.75 -1.36 -15.97
C ILE A 383 -11.64 -2.48 -14.95
N ASN A 384 -12.03 -2.15 -13.73
CA ASN A 384 -12.13 -3.08 -12.62
C ASN A 384 -13.60 -3.43 -12.45
N SER A 385 -13.97 -4.63 -12.87
CA SER A 385 -15.32 -5.13 -12.79
C SER A 385 -15.39 -6.27 -11.79
N PHE A 386 -16.24 -6.11 -10.78
CA PHE A 386 -16.44 -7.06 -9.70
C PHE A 386 -17.84 -7.67 -9.80
N ASN A 387 -18.00 -8.84 -9.18
CA ASN A 387 -19.21 -9.67 -9.25
C ASN A 387 -19.63 -9.98 -10.71
N GLN A 388 -20.92 -9.91 -11.05
CA GLN A 388 -21.46 -10.18 -12.39
C GLN A 388 -21.46 -8.94 -13.31
N SER A 389 -20.71 -7.89 -12.98
CA SER A 389 -20.72 -6.64 -13.75
C SER A 389 -20.06 -6.82 -15.12
N SER A 390 -20.60 -6.16 -16.15
CA SER A 390 -20.15 -6.34 -17.53
C SER A 390 -19.85 -5.02 -18.23
N VAL A 391 -19.01 -5.12 -19.24
CA VAL A 391 -18.43 -3.96 -19.92
C VAL A 391 -18.49 -4.16 -21.42
N ASN A 392 -19.04 -3.20 -22.15
CA ASN A 392 -19.13 -3.21 -23.60
C ASN A 392 -18.38 -2.03 -24.21
N VAL A 393 -17.29 -2.29 -24.92
CA VAL A 393 -16.54 -1.30 -25.70
C VAL A 393 -16.99 -1.38 -27.16
N LEU A 394 -17.76 -0.40 -27.63
CA LEU A 394 -18.46 -0.44 -28.91
C LEU A 394 -18.06 0.71 -29.85
N LEU A 395 -18.46 0.58 -31.12
CA LEU A 395 -18.69 1.67 -32.07
C LEU A 395 -17.48 2.58 -32.33
N ASN A 396 -16.49 2.08 -33.07
CA ASN A 396 -15.37 2.86 -33.61
C ASN A 396 -14.53 3.57 -32.55
N SER A 397 -14.41 2.98 -31.37
CA SER A 397 -13.44 3.49 -30.39
C SER A 397 -12.02 3.20 -30.87
N SER A 398 -11.10 4.14 -30.74
CA SER A 398 -9.75 4.06 -31.31
C SER A 398 -8.64 4.38 -30.32
N GLY A 399 -7.60 3.54 -30.31
CA GLY A 399 -6.37 3.77 -29.55
C GLY A 399 -6.49 3.47 -28.05
N ILE A 400 -7.50 2.70 -27.64
CA ILE A 400 -7.72 2.37 -26.23
C ILE A 400 -6.72 1.32 -25.77
N ASN A 401 -6.06 1.54 -24.64
CA ASN A 401 -5.45 0.46 -23.87
C ASN A 401 -6.47 -0.07 -22.84
N LEU A 402 -6.85 -1.34 -22.96
CA LEU A 402 -7.81 -2.04 -22.11
C LEU A 402 -7.08 -2.89 -21.08
N LEU A 403 -7.11 -2.43 -19.83
CA LEU A 403 -6.68 -3.22 -18.68
C LEU A 403 -7.91 -3.79 -18.00
N VAL A 404 -8.06 -5.12 -18.03
CA VAL A 404 -9.29 -5.80 -17.60
C VAL A 404 -9.05 -6.62 -16.34
N ALA A 405 -9.57 -6.15 -15.20
CA ALA A 405 -9.70 -6.93 -13.99
C ALA A 405 -11.19 -7.22 -13.76
N SER A 406 -11.74 -8.23 -14.43
CA SER A 406 -13.19 -8.44 -14.49
C SER A 406 -13.61 -9.82 -14.02
N SER A 407 -14.45 -9.93 -13.00
CA SER A 407 -15.17 -11.18 -12.70
C SER A 407 -16.44 -11.35 -13.53
N GLY A 408 -16.84 -10.38 -14.36
CA GLY A 408 -17.90 -10.55 -15.35
C GLY A 408 -17.39 -10.44 -16.79
N ASP A 409 -18.31 -10.36 -17.74
CA ASP A 409 -17.96 -10.38 -19.16
C ASP A 409 -17.51 -8.99 -19.67
N THR A 410 -16.44 -8.98 -20.46
CA THR A 410 -16.00 -7.79 -21.21
C THR A 410 -16.13 -8.05 -22.70
N TYR A 411 -16.79 -7.16 -23.42
CA TYR A 411 -16.97 -7.26 -24.85
C TYR A 411 -16.35 -6.06 -25.56
N ALA A 412 -15.70 -6.26 -26.71
CA ALA A 412 -15.36 -5.19 -27.62
C ALA A 412 -15.73 -5.53 -29.06
N PHE A 413 -16.35 -4.57 -29.76
CA PHE A 413 -16.81 -4.75 -31.13
C PHE A 413 -16.40 -3.57 -32.02
N ASN A 414 -15.93 -3.86 -33.25
CA ASN A 414 -15.62 -2.85 -34.27
C ASN A 414 -14.76 -1.69 -33.73
N SER A 415 -13.66 -2.01 -33.04
CA SER A 415 -12.84 -1.03 -32.33
C SER A 415 -11.34 -1.25 -32.55
N SER A 416 -10.55 -0.18 -32.39
CA SER A 416 -9.09 -0.24 -32.42
C SER A 416 -8.52 -0.17 -31.00
N ILE A 417 -7.84 -1.24 -30.60
CA ILE A 417 -7.27 -1.45 -29.27
C ILE A 417 -5.75 -1.40 -29.40
N ASN A 418 -5.09 -0.51 -28.66
CA ASN A 418 -3.63 -0.45 -28.63
C ASN A 418 -3.06 -1.62 -27.82
N THR A 419 -3.53 -1.78 -26.58
CA THR A 419 -3.10 -2.88 -25.71
C THR A 419 -4.32 -3.53 -25.08
N LEU A 420 -4.41 -4.86 -25.17
CA LEU A 420 -5.29 -5.67 -24.34
C LEU A 420 -4.42 -6.35 -23.28
N GLN A 421 -4.73 -6.15 -22.00
CA GLN A 421 -4.07 -6.85 -20.91
C GLN A 421 -5.06 -7.21 -19.79
N PRO A 422 -5.35 -8.51 -19.62
CA PRO A 422 -6.07 -8.99 -18.46
C PRO A 422 -5.19 -8.90 -17.20
N LEU A 423 -5.76 -8.43 -16.08
CA LEU A 423 -5.08 -8.20 -14.80
C LEU A 423 -5.40 -9.27 -13.73
N GLY A 424 -6.02 -10.39 -14.11
CA GLY A 424 -6.71 -11.36 -13.23
C GLY A 424 -5.89 -12.04 -12.12
N ARG A 425 -4.64 -11.64 -11.87
CA ARG A 425 -3.84 -12.13 -10.74
C ARG A 425 -3.17 -11.06 -9.89
N LEU A 426 -3.33 -9.78 -10.23
CA LEU A 426 -2.91 -8.68 -9.34
C LEU A 426 -3.94 -8.44 -8.21
N VAL A 427 -5.12 -9.07 -8.28
CA VAL A 427 -6.29 -8.77 -7.43
C VAL A 427 -7.14 -10.00 -7.03
N ASP A 428 -6.64 -11.23 -7.19
CA ASP A 428 -7.41 -12.48 -6.91
C ASP A 428 -8.77 -12.57 -7.62
N LEU A 429 -8.90 -11.96 -8.81
CA LEU A 429 -10.13 -11.98 -9.60
C LEU A 429 -10.03 -12.97 -10.76
N SER A 430 -10.85 -14.02 -10.74
CA SER A 430 -11.00 -14.92 -11.88
C SER A 430 -11.63 -14.17 -13.06
N ILE A 431 -10.90 -14.02 -14.17
CA ILE A 431 -11.46 -13.42 -15.38
C ILE A 431 -12.46 -14.37 -16.02
N ASN A 432 -13.73 -13.96 -16.09
CA ASN A 432 -14.80 -14.82 -16.61
C ASN A 432 -14.74 -14.94 -18.14
N ASN A 433 -14.91 -13.85 -18.89
CA ASN A 433 -14.84 -13.87 -20.35
C ASN A 433 -14.48 -12.50 -20.95
N ILE A 434 -13.59 -12.47 -21.94
CA ILE A 434 -13.30 -11.30 -22.78
C ILE A 434 -13.63 -11.67 -24.23
N THR A 435 -14.56 -11.00 -24.88
CA THR A 435 -14.97 -11.27 -26.27
C THR A 435 -14.67 -10.07 -27.16
N LEU A 436 -13.85 -10.25 -28.20
CA LEU A 436 -13.42 -9.22 -29.13
C LEU A 436 -13.83 -9.63 -30.56
N ILE A 437 -14.65 -8.82 -31.25
CA ILE A 437 -15.11 -9.12 -32.61
C ILE A 437 -14.87 -7.94 -33.55
N ASN A 438 -14.29 -8.20 -34.72
CA ASN A 438 -14.00 -7.20 -35.75
C ASN A 438 -13.12 -6.03 -35.25
N CYS A 439 -12.14 -6.32 -34.40
CA CYS A 439 -11.24 -5.32 -33.82
C CYS A 439 -9.85 -5.30 -34.49
N SER A 440 -9.17 -4.15 -34.45
CA SER A 440 -7.74 -4.06 -34.76
C SER A 440 -6.95 -3.93 -33.45
N ILE A 441 -6.03 -4.85 -33.16
CA ILE A 441 -5.32 -4.93 -31.88
C ILE A 441 -3.81 -4.82 -32.11
N SER A 442 -3.16 -3.78 -31.57
CA SER A 442 -1.71 -3.62 -31.74
C SER A 442 -0.91 -4.59 -30.86
N ASN A 443 -1.34 -4.79 -29.62
CA ASN A 443 -0.72 -5.72 -28.68
C ASN A 443 -1.77 -6.43 -27.83
N ALA A 444 -1.87 -7.75 -27.92
CA ALA A 444 -2.79 -8.57 -27.13
C ALA A 444 -1.99 -9.46 -26.19
N ILE A 445 -2.15 -9.27 -24.87
CA ILE A 445 -1.63 -10.17 -23.85
C ILE A 445 -2.77 -11.06 -23.40
N CYS A 446 -2.61 -12.37 -23.50
CA CYS A 446 -3.59 -13.36 -23.09
C CYS A 446 -2.98 -14.23 -21.99
N LEU A 447 -3.71 -14.45 -20.90
CA LEU A 447 -3.29 -15.36 -19.83
C LEU A 447 -3.92 -16.74 -20.04
N GLY A 448 -3.20 -17.82 -19.76
CA GLY A 448 -3.66 -19.17 -20.06
C GLY A 448 -4.94 -19.57 -19.32
N SER A 449 -5.14 -19.02 -18.13
CA SER A 449 -6.34 -19.27 -17.31
C SER A 449 -7.55 -18.38 -17.63
N SER A 450 -7.38 -17.35 -18.47
CA SER A 450 -8.43 -16.37 -18.81
C SER A 450 -9.19 -16.79 -20.07
N THR A 451 -10.52 -16.78 -20.01
CA THR A 451 -11.35 -17.04 -21.20
C THR A 451 -11.36 -15.80 -22.10
N ILE A 452 -10.80 -15.92 -23.30
CA ILE A 452 -10.72 -14.82 -24.25
C ILE A 452 -11.18 -15.31 -25.63
N HIS A 453 -12.28 -14.79 -26.16
CA HIS A 453 -12.73 -15.06 -27.52
C HIS A 453 -12.34 -13.89 -28.43
N ILE A 454 -11.61 -14.16 -29.50
CA ILE A 454 -11.23 -13.15 -30.50
C ILE A 454 -11.67 -13.64 -31.88
N GLU A 455 -12.46 -12.85 -32.58
CA GLU A 455 -13.05 -13.22 -33.86
C GLU A 455 -12.94 -12.11 -34.90
N ASN A 456 -12.57 -12.48 -36.14
CA ASN A 456 -12.48 -11.56 -37.28
C ASN A 456 -11.61 -10.31 -37.01
N CYS A 457 -10.57 -10.44 -36.19
CA CYS A 457 -9.70 -9.33 -35.78
C CYS A 457 -8.35 -9.33 -36.54
N SER A 458 -7.71 -8.16 -36.62
CA SER A 458 -6.31 -8.03 -37.03
C SER A 458 -5.44 -7.75 -35.81
N ILE A 459 -4.47 -8.62 -35.51
CA ILE A 459 -3.61 -8.54 -34.32
C ILE A 459 -2.15 -8.37 -34.76
N SER A 460 -1.51 -7.26 -34.38
CA SER A 460 -0.10 -7.05 -34.72
C SER A 460 0.83 -7.91 -33.86
N ASN A 461 0.63 -7.96 -32.55
CA ASN A 461 1.39 -8.82 -31.64
C ASN A 461 0.43 -9.57 -30.70
N LEU A 462 0.42 -10.90 -30.77
CA LEU A 462 -0.29 -11.78 -29.84
C LEU A 462 0.72 -12.43 -28.89
N ASN A 463 0.68 -12.01 -27.63
CA ASN A 463 1.45 -12.51 -26.51
C ASN A 463 0.59 -13.52 -25.74
N GLU A 464 0.75 -14.80 -26.04
CA GLU A 464 -0.18 -15.84 -25.64
C GLU A 464 0.24 -16.58 -24.37
N GLY A 465 -0.71 -16.80 -23.49
CA GLY A 465 -0.58 -17.60 -22.28
C GLY A 465 -1.21 -18.97 -22.45
N ILE A 466 -0.61 -19.99 -21.84
CA ILE A 466 -1.11 -21.37 -21.89
C ILE A 466 -1.31 -21.91 -20.49
N TYR A 467 -2.32 -22.75 -20.29
CA TYR A 467 -2.52 -23.47 -19.05
C TYR A 467 -2.29 -24.97 -19.25
N CYS A 468 -1.45 -25.56 -18.40
CA CYS A 468 -0.97 -26.93 -18.56
C CYS A 468 -1.10 -27.68 -17.24
N THR A 469 -1.66 -28.90 -17.27
CA THR A 469 -1.76 -29.75 -16.07
C THR A 469 -0.74 -30.89 -16.05
N SER A 470 -0.26 -31.34 -17.21
CA SER A 470 0.76 -32.39 -17.33
C SER A 470 1.32 -32.51 -18.74
N GLY A 471 2.47 -33.18 -18.88
CA GLY A 471 2.99 -33.64 -20.17
C GLY A 471 4.35 -33.04 -20.54
N LYS A 472 4.70 -33.12 -21.82
CA LYS A 472 5.93 -32.56 -22.40
C LYS A 472 5.56 -31.57 -23.49
N LEU A 473 6.03 -30.32 -23.35
CA LEU A 473 5.72 -29.21 -24.25
C LEU A 473 6.99 -28.67 -24.89
N THR A 474 6.86 -28.37 -26.17
CA THR A 474 7.82 -27.63 -27.00
C THR A 474 7.04 -26.51 -27.69
N TRP A 475 7.63 -25.32 -27.81
CA TRP A 475 6.99 -24.21 -28.54
C TRP A 475 7.85 -23.82 -29.73
N ASN A 476 7.20 -23.66 -30.87
CA ASN A 476 7.84 -23.11 -32.06
C ASN A 476 6.95 -22.02 -32.67
N LEU A 477 7.38 -21.42 -33.77
CA LEU A 477 6.61 -20.38 -34.46
C LEU A 477 5.23 -20.85 -34.97
N SER A 478 4.99 -22.17 -35.07
CA SER A 478 3.68 -22.73 -35.42
C SER A 478 2.78 -23.02 -34.20
N GLY A 479 3.27 -22.82 -32.98
CA GLY A 479 2.54 -22.97 -31.72
C GLY A 479 3.11 -24.06 -30.80
N ILE A 480 2.23 -24.64 -29.97
CA ILE A 480 2.57 -25.70 -29.01
C ILE A 480 2.62 -27.05 -29.73
N THR A 481 3.70 -27.80 -29.54
CA THR A 481 3.80 -29.22 -29.92
C THR A 481 4.18 -30.07 -28.71
N GLY A 482 3.68 -31.31 -28.64
CA GLY A 482 4.05 -32.24 -27.56
C GLY A 482 2.92 -33.17 -27.13
N SER A 483 3.20 -33.97 -26.10
CA SER A 483 2.26 -34.89 -25.48
C SER A 483 1.87 -34.37 -24.11
N GLY A 484 0.66 -33.87 -23.93
CA GLY A 484 0.24 -33.32 -22.64
C GLY A 484 -1.21 -32.87 -22.62
N ILE A 485 -1.70 -32.56 -21.43
CA ILE A 485 -3.01 -31.94 -21.21
C ILE A 485 -2.75 -30.46 -21.02
N TYR A 486 -2.96 -29.70 -22.09
CA TYR A 486 -2.99 -28.25 -22.06
C TYR A 486 -4.34 -27.76 -22.56
N PHE A 487 -4.75 -26.62 -22.05
CA PHE A 487 -5.85 -25.88 -22.62
C PHE A 487 -5.44 -24.42 -22.76
N ASN A 488 -5.82 -23.86 -23.88
CA ASN A 488 -5.78 -22.45 -24.10
C ASN A 488 -7.23 -21.97 -24.05
N LYS A 489 -7.56 -21.16 -23.05
CA LYS A 489 -8.89 -20.56 -22.98
C LYS A 489 -9.06 -19.36 -23.93
N THR A 490 -8.02 -19.04 -24.70
CA THR A 490 -8.09 -18.10 -25.82
C THR A 490 -8.61 -18.82 -27.07
N THR A 491 -9.78 -18.43 -27.54
CA THR A 491 -10.40 -18.89 -28.79
C THR A 491 -10.13 -17.87 -29.89
N LEU A 492 -9.57 -18.30 -31.02
CA LEU A 492 -9.23 -17.46 -32.15
C LEU A 492 -9.99 -17.94 -33.40
N ILE A 493 -10.91 -17.13 -33.93
CA ILE A 493 -11.70 -17.44 -35.14
C ILE A 493 -11.43 -16.40 -36.22
N ASN A 494 -10.99 -16.83 -37.40
CA ASN A 494 -10.82 -15.97 -38.59
C ASN A 494 -9.97 -14.70 -38.35
N ASN A 495 -8.93 -14.78 -37.52
CA ASN A 495 -8.06 -13.64 -37.22
C ASN A 495 -6.85 -13.57 -38.15
N ILE A 496 -6.37 -12.35 -38.41
CA ILE A 496 -5.07 -12.09 -39.05
C ILE A 496 -4.09 -11.76 -37.93
N ILE A 497 -3.06 -12.59 -37.72
CA ILE A 497 -2.06 -12.40 -36.66
C ILE A 497 -0.70 -12.19 -37.32
N LEU A 498 -0.08 -11.02 -37.11
CA LEU A 498 1.22 -10.69 -37.72
C LEU A 498 2.39 -11.31 -36.95
N ASN A 499 2.34 -11.24 -35.62
CA ASN A 499 3.36 -11.82 -34.74
C ASN A 499 2.68 -12.55 -33.58
N ARG A 500 3.14 -13.75 -33.25
CA ARG A 500 2.63 -14.58 -32.16
C ARG A 500 3.80 -15.12 -31.34
N THR A 501 3.80 -14.79 -30.06
CA THR A 501 4.84 -15.16 -29.10
C THR A 501 4.20 -15.80 -27.87
N ILE A 502 4.91 -16.73 -27.24
CA ILE A 502 4.53 -17.18 -25.91
C ILE A 502 4.86 -16.10 -24.90
N TYR A 503 3.92 -15.80 -24.01
CA TYR A 503 4.07 -14.83 -22.95
C TYR A 503 4.12 -15.50 -21.59
N SER A 504 3.22 -16.45 -21.33
CA SER A 504 3.16 -17.14 -20.04
C SER A 504 2.78 -18.62 -20.14
N VAL A 505 3.27 -19.40 -19.17
CA VAL A 505 2.87 -20.79 -18.93
C VAL A 505 2.35 -20.86 -17.51
N GLU A 506 1.10 -21.31 -17.35
CA GLU A 506 0.45 -21.49 -16.07
C GLU A 506 0.21 -22.97 -15.80
N THR A 507 0.39 -23.40 -14.55
CA THR A 507 0.17 -24.78 -14.16
C THR A 507 -0.28 -24.92 -12.72
N ASN A 508 -1.23 -25.83 -12.51
CA ASN A 508 -1.65 -26.35 -11.21
C ASN A 508 -1.81 -27.87 -11.38
N GLY A 509 -1.33 -28.64 -10.41
CA GLY A 509 -1.53 -30.09 -10.37
C GLY A 509 -0.26 -30.87 -10.02
N SER A 510 -0.44 -32.05 -9.42
CA SER A 510 0.68 -32.85 -8.90
C SER A 510 1.43 -33.67 -9.95
N THR A 511 0.96 -33.65 -11.20
CA THR A 511 1.56 -34.37 -12.34
C THR A 511 2.67 -33.55 -12.99
N GLU A 512 3.70 -34.25 -13.46
CA GLU A 512 4.90 -33.62 -14.01
C GLU A 512 4.65 -32.97 -15.39
N LEU A 513 5.13 -31.74 -15.54
CA LEU A 513 5.14 -30.94 -16.75
C LEU A 513 6.58 -30.66 -17.16
N ASN A 514 6.99 -31.13 -18.33
CA ASN A 514 8.30 -30.87 -18.90
C ASN A 514 8.18 -29.80 -20.00
N ILE A 515 8.92 -28.70 -19.87
CA ILE A 515 9.06 -27.64 -20.85
C ILE A 515 10.50 -27.69 -21.35
N GLU A 516 10.67 -28.02 -22.63
CA GLU A 516 12.00 -28.26 -23.21
C GLU A 516 12.25 -27.38 -24.42
N ASP A 517 13.49 -26.96 -24.59
CA ASP A 517 14.01 -26.27 -25.79
C ASP A 517 13.22 -25.00 -26.17
N LEU A 518 12.78 -24.23 -25.16
CA LEU A 518 12.01 -23.00 -25.37
C LEU A 518 12.93 -21.78 -25.48
N GLU A 519 13.18 -21.28 -26.69
CA GLU A 519 14.16 -20.19 -26.91
C GLU A 519 13.61 -18.77 -26.64
N ASN A 520 12.29 -18.60 -26.49
CA ASN A 520 11.65 -17.30 -26.26
C ASN A 520 11.50 -16.98 -24.77
N GLU A 521 11.75 -15.73 -24.38
CA GLU A 521 11.51 -15.24 -23.02
C GLU A 521 10.01 -15.31 -22.63
N PHE A 522 9.68 -16.07 -21.58
CA PHE A 522 8.31 -16.20 -21.07
C PHE A 522 8.25 -16.14 -19.53
N GLU A 523 7.04 -16.01 -18.97
CA GLU A 523 6.74 -16.12 -17.55
C GLU A 523 6.14 -17.50 -17.19
N LEU A 524 6.79 -18.27 -16.32
CA LEU A 524 6.23 -19.49 -15.74
C LEU A 524 5.56 -19.19 -14.41
N ILE A 525 4.31 -19.62 -14.24
CA ILE A 525 3.55 -19.53 -12.99
C ILE A 525 3.11 -20.92 -12.57
N ALA A 526 3.69 -21.43 -11.50
CA ALA A 526 3.38 -22.73 -10.90
C ALA A 526 2.79 -22.53 -9.51
N ILE A 527 1.56 -23.01 -9.29
CA ILE A 527 0.85 -22.86 -8.02
C ILE A 527 0.42 -24.22 -7.47
N ASP A 528 0.13 -24.24 -6.17
CA ASP A 528 -0.30 -25.43 -5.45
C ASP A 528 0.69 -26.60 -5.67
N TYR A 529 0.22 -27.79 -6.01
CA TYR A 529 1.09 -28.96 -6.14
C TYR A 529 1.83 -29.08 -7.49
N ALA A 530 1.86 -28.00 -8.30
CA ALA A 530 2.49 -27.97 -9.62
C ALA A 530 3.89 -28.59 -9.63
N ARG A 531 4.16 -29.53 -10.55
CA ARG A 531 5.49 -30.11 -10.77
C ARG A 531 5.99 -29.79 -12.16
N VAL A 532 7.03 -28.96 -12.27
CA VAL A 532 7.55 -28.49 -13.57
C VAL A 532 9.03 -28.81 -13.69
N THR A 533 9.46 -29.32 -14.83
CA THR A 533 10.86 -29.39 -15.24
C THR A 533 11.04 -28.50 -16.47
N LEU A 534 11.93 -27.51 -16.37
CA LEU A 534 12.31 -26.60 -17.43
C LEU A 534 13.72 -26.97 -17.89
N GLU A 535 13.88 -27.42 -19.13
CA GLU A 535 15.15 -27.88 -19.68
C GLU A 535 15.50 -27.12 -20.96
N ASN A 536 16.78 -26.77 -21.13
CA ASN A 536 17.32 -26.09 -22.33
C ASN A 536 16.52 -24.84 -22.76
N SER A 537 15.95 -24.11 -21.80
CA SER A 537 14.98 -23.05 -22.12
C SER A 537 15.49 -21.67 -21.68
N THR A 538 14.98 -20.65 -22.35
CA THR A 538 15.15 -19.24 -22.01
C THR A 538 13.87 -18.72 -21.38
N PHE A 539 13.96 -18.05 -20.25
CA PHE A 539 12.77 -17.55 -19.54
C PHE A 539 13.05 -16.21 -18.86
N ASN A 540 12.02 -15.38 -18.72
CA ASN A 540 12.12 -14.08 -18.07
C ASN A 540 11.76 -14.18 -16.59
N LYS A 541 10.60 -14.77 -16.27
CA LYS A 541 10.08 -14.82 -14.90
C LYS A 541 9.62 -16.21 -14.49
N ILE A 542 9.86 -16.58 -13.24
CA ILE A 542 9.27 -17.77 -12.61
C ILE A 542 8.61 -17.35 -11.30
N LYS A 543 7.36 -17.75 -11.10
CA LYS A 543 6.64 -17.64 -9.83
C LYS A 543 6.19 -19.01 -9.37
N ALA A 544 6.63 -19.44 -8.19
CA ALA A 544 6.27 -20.70 -7.56
C ALA A 544 5.65 -20.46 -6.18
N SER A 545 4.47 -21.01 -5.91
CA SER A 545 3.77 -20.89 -4.60
C SER A 545 3.11 -22.20 -4.15
N ASN A 546 2.63 -22.26 -2.90
CA ASN A 546 1.81 -23.36 -2.36
C ASN A 546 2.28 -24.81 -2.61
N TYR A 547 3.53 -25.19 -2.28
CA TYR A 547 4.09 -26.54 -2.52
C TYR A 547 4.49 -26.85 -3.97
N ALA A 548 4.50 -25.86 -4.86
CA ALA A 548 4.92 -26.05 -6.24
C ALA A 548 6.40 -26.42 -6.28
N LYS A 549 6.75 -27.37 -7.15
CA LYS A 549 8.12 -27.85 -7.34
C LYS A 549 8.56 -27.61 -8.78
N ILE A 550 9.58 -26.78 -8.96
CA ILE A 550 10.16 -26.46 -10.26
C ILE A 550 11.61 -26.96 -10.32
N THR A 551 11.97 -27.70 -11.36
CA THR A 551 13.36 -28.09 -11.66
C THR A 551 13.81 -27.34 -12.90
N ILE A 552 14.95 -26.67 -12.86
CA ILE A 552 15.52 -25.87 -13.95
C ILE A 552 16.84 -26.51 -14.35
N ILE A 553 17.00 -26.88 -15.62
CA ILE A 553 18.10 -27.67 -16.17
C ILE A 553 18.62 -26.96 -17.42
N ASN A 554 19.93 -26.70 -17.49
CA ASN A 554 20.59 -26.06 -18.64
C ASN A 554 19.82 -24.86 -19.24
N SER A 555 19.21 -24.03 -18.39
CA SER A 555 18.28 -22.98 -18.82
C SER A 555 18.77 -21.59 -18.41
N THR A 556 18.36 -20.56 -19.15
CA THR A 556 18.88 -19.19 -19.01
C THR A 556 17.77 -18.22 -18.64
N ASN A 557 17.95 -17.51 -17.53
CA ASN A 557 17.07 -16.47 -17.06
C ASN A 557 17.55 -15.09 -17.53
N ILE A 558 16.88 -14.52 -18.53
CA ILE A 558 17.23 -13.23 -19.15
C ILE A 558 15.96 -12.44 -19.47
N GLY A 559 16.10 -11.12 -19.59
CA GLY A 559 15.02 -10.21 -19.97
C GLY A 559 15.24 -8.80 -19.44
N ILE A 560 14.22 -7.95 -19.58
CA ILE A 560 14.23 -6.55 -19.10
C ILE A 560 14.18 -6.48 -17.57
N ASP A 561 13.67 -7.53 -16.90
CA ASP A 561 13.58 -7.64 -15.44
C ASP A 561 13.50 -9.13 -15.04
N PRO A 562 14.59 -9.90 -15.21
CA PRO A 562 14.57 -11.33 -14.94
C PRO A 562 14.38 -11.56 -13.44
N LEU A 563 13.44 -12.44 -13.07
CA LEU A 563 13.09 -12.71 -11.67
C LEU A 563 12.62 -14.16 -11.47
N ILE A 564 13.17 -14.82 -10.45
CA ILE A 564 12.56 -16.03 -9.89
C ILE A 564 12.05 -15.73 -8.49
N LEU A 565 10.78 -15.99 -8.27
CA LEU A 565 10.06 -15.79 -7.01
C LEU A 565 9.54 -17.12 -6.49
N ALA A 566 10.07 -17.59 -5.36
CA ALA A 566 9.56 -18.75 -4.63
C ALA A 566 8.86 -18.28 -3.34
N MET A 567 7.64 -18.74 -3.10
CA MET A 567 6.80 -18.32 -1.98
C MET A 567 6.23 -19.51 -1.23
N GLU A 568 5.92 -19.32 0.06
CA GLU A 568 5.28 -20.32 0.92
C GLU A 568 6.05 -21.65 0.87
N HIS A 569 5.43 -22.81 0.69
CA HIS A 569 6.13 -24.10 0.70
C HIS A 569 6.75 -24.50 -0.66
N ALA A 570 6.94 -23.57 -1.59
CA ALA A 570 7.47 -23.88 -2.91
C ALA A 570 8.94 -24.32 -2.87
N GLU A 571 9.32 -25.16 -3.84
CA GLU A 571 10.66 -25.69 -4.03
C GLU A 571 11.14 -25.42 -5.46
N ILE A 572 12.29 -24.76 -5.59
CA ILE A 572 12.95 -24.59 -6.89
C ILE A 572 14.31 -25.29 -6.85
N ILE A 573 14.54 -26.20 -7.80
CA ILE A 573 15.81 -26.91 -7.98
C ILE A 573 16.47 -26.39 -9.25
N ILE A 574 17.71 -25.93 -9.17
CA ILE A 574 18.50 -25.43 -10.30
C ILE A 574 19.68 -26.38 -10.54
N LYS A 575 19.86 -26.86 -11.76
CA LYS A 575 20.89 -27.85 -12.10
C LYS A 575 21.68 -27.42 -13.34
N ASP A 576 22.85 -28.05 -13.47
CA ASP A 576 23.73 -27.99 -14.63
C ASP A 576 24.14 -26.55 -15.01
N ASN A 577 24.35 -26.24 -16.28
CA ASN A 577 24.86 -24.92 -16.69
C ASN A 577 23.81 -23.81 -16.70
N SER A 578 22.81 -23.87 -15.82
CA SER A 578 21.75 -22.87 -15.76
C SER A 578 22.26 -21.50 -15.30
N ILE A 579 21.83 -20.44 -15.98
CA ILE A 579 22.16 -19.05 -15.62
C ILE A 579 20.90 -18.43 -15.03
N VAL A 580 20.96 -18.01 -13.77
CA VAL A 580 19.79 -17.47 -13.06
C VAL A 580 20.13 -16.13 -12.41
N LEU A 581 19.29 -15.12 -12.68
CA LEU A 581 19.44 -13.76 -12.20
C LEU A 581 18.30 -13.46 -11.22
N ASN A 582 18.60 -12.68 -10.17
CA ASN A 582 17.63 -12.13 -9.22
C ASN A 582 16.66 -13.17 -8.63
N LEU A 583 17.14 -13.92 -7.65
CA LEU A 583 16.31 -14.85 -6.88
C LEU A 583 15.65 -14.13 -5.69
N LYS A 584 14.35 -14.33 -5.50
CA LYS A 584 13.62 -13.91 -4.29
C LYS A 584 12.89 -15.10 -3.69
N VAL A 585 13.08 -15.33 -2.40
CA VAL A 585 12.51 -16.47 -1.66
C VAL A 585 11.80 -15.94 -0.41
N LEU A 586 10.53 -16.29 -0.23
CA LEU A 586 9.65 -15.80 0.83
C LEU A 586 8.97 -16.97 1.56
N GLY A 587 8.68 -16.80 2.86
CA GLY A 587 7.94 -17.79 3.66
C GLY A 587 8.69 -19.13 3.82
N SER A 588 7.95 -20.24 3.69
CA SER A 588 8.40 -21.65 3.65
C SER A 588 9.51 -22.05 2.67
N ALA A 589 9.82 -21.18 1.71
CA ALA A 589 10.23 -21.66 0.40
C ALA A 589 11.69 -22.08 0.39
N ARG A 590 12.03 -23.00 -0.50
CA ARG A 590 13.40 -23.49 -0.62
C ARG A 590 13.92 -23.47 -2.05
N ILE A 591 15.16 -23.02 -2.19
CA ILE A 591 15.92 -23.16 -3.43
C ILE A 591 17.10 -24.11 -3.20
N LEU A 592 17.21 -25.11 -4.06
CA LEU A 592 18.32 -26.06 -4.14
C LEU A 592 19.06 -25.80 -5.45
N THR A 593 20.38 -25.68 -5.44
CA THR A 593 21.15 -25.60 -6.68
C THR A 593 22.37 -26.51 -6.65
N ASP A 594 22.58 -27.27 -7.72
CA ASP A 594 23.69 -28.21 -7.86
C ASP A 594 24.78 -27.75 -8.83
N PHE A 595 24.59 -26.67 -9.59
CA PHE A 595 25.59 -25.94 -10.40
C PHE A 595 24.82 -24.74 -10.99
N SER A 596 25.26 -23.49 -10.80
CA SER A 596 24.69 -22.33 -11.50
C SER A 596 25.50 -21.04 -11.29
N ASN A 597 25.46 -20.12 -12.24
CA ASN A 597 25.96 -18.76 -12.04
C ASN A 597 24.85 -17.89 -11.46
N LEU A 598 24.74 -17.87 -10.12
CA LEU A 598 23.76 -17.04 -9.42
C LEU A 598 24.27 -15.61 -9.26
N LYS A 599 23.40 -14.62 -9.56
CA LYS A 599 23.62 -13.20 -9.24
C LYS A 599 22.41 -12.64 -8.51
N PHE A 600 22.62 -12.15 -7.29
CA PHE A 600 21.65 -11.54 -6.37
C PHE A 600 20.55 -12.49 -5.84
N VAL A 601 20.51 -12.69 -4.51
CA VAL A 601 19.51 -13.55 -3.85
C VAL A 601 18.95 -12.86 -2.60
N ASP A 602 17.65 -12.61 -2.56
CA ASP A 602 17.00 -12.11 -1.36
C ASP A 602 16.18 -13.23 -0.69
N LEU A 603 16.42 -13.44 0.61
CA LEU A 603 15.73 -14.44 1.45
C LEU A 603 14.90 -13.72 2.52
N PHE A 604 13.64 -14.08 2.64
CA PHE A 604 12.72 -13.50 3.62
C PHE A 604 12.04 -14.60 4.42
N ASP A 605 11.76 -14.33 5.69
CA ASP A 605 11.10 -15.27 6.61
C ASP A 605 11.83 -16.63 6.69
N GLU A 606 11.13 -17.76 6.76
CA GLU A 606 11.71 -19.11 6.89
C GLU A 606 12.40 -19.63 5.62
N ALA A 607 12.64 -18.75 4.63
CA ALA A 607 13.20 -19.12 3.34
C ALA A 607 14.59 -19.74 3.48
N SER A 608 14.87 -20.75 2.66
CA SER A 608 16.17 -21.42 2.64
C SER A 608 16.80 -21.50 1.25
N LEU A 609 18.11 -21.28 1.19
CA LEU A 609 18.93 -21.49 0.01
C LEU A 609 20.05 -22.49 0.31
N VAL A 610 20.12 -23.55 -0.49
CA VAL A 610 21.17 -24.57 -0.43
C VAL A 610 21.96 -24.58 -1.72
N LEU A 611 23.24 -24.23 -1.64
CA LEU A 611 24.20 -24.29 -2.73
C LEU A 611 25.05 -25.55 -2.62
N ASN A 612 25.09 -26.39 -3.65
CA ASN A 612 25.98 -27.55 -3.76
C ASN A 612 26.85 -27.40 -5.00
N ASN A 613 28.17 -27.52 -4.87
CA ASN A 613 29.13 -27.49 -5.98
C ASN A 613 29.03 -26.25 -6.90
N VAL A 614 28.55 -25.11 -6.38
CA VAL A 614 28.29 -23.89 -7.17
C VAL A 614 29.55 -23.07 -7.41
N ILE A 615 29.74 -22.53 -8.62
CA ILE A 615 30.71 -21.47 -8.92
C ILE A 615 29.95 -20.18 -9.22
N SER A 616 29.98 -19.21 -8.30
CA SER A 616 29.30 -17.91 -8.47
C SER A 616 30.26 -16.73 -8.30
N SER A 617 30.04 -15.68 -9.10
CA SER A 617 30.82 -14.44 -9.03
C SER A 617 30.42 -13.55 -7.84
N ILE A 618 29.11 -13.42 -7.55
CA ILE A 618 28.61 -12.55 -6.48
C ILE A 618 27.31 -13.14 -5.94
N VAL A 619 27.32 -13.52 -4.66
CA VAL A 619 26.11 -13.86 -3.92
C VAL A 619 25.88 -12.73 -2.92
N GLN A 620 24.75 -12.03 -3.05
CA GLN A 620 24.24 -11.18 -1.98
C GLN A 620 23.10 -11.94 -1.34
N VAL A 621 23.07 -12.03 -0.02
CA VAL A 621 22.01 -12.64 0.78
C VAL A 621 21.48 -11.58 1.72
N SER A 622 20.27 -11.10 1.47
CA SER A 622 19.54 -10.27 2.43
C SER A 622 18.64 -11.21 3.24
N SER A 623 18.69 -11.20 4.57
CA SER A 623 17.84 -12.07 5.42
C SER A 623 17.16 -11.29 6.55
N LYS A 624 15.85 -11.53 6.72
CA LYS A 624 15.04 -11.12 7.90
C LYS A 624 14.93 -12.21 8.98
N THR A 625 15.70 -13.30 8.78
CA THR A 625 15.84 -14.55 9.55
C THR A 625 16.17 -14.47 11.03
N THR A 626 15.46 -15.17 11.93
CA THR A 626 16.02 -15.63 13.22
C THR A 626 16.37 -17.12 13.23
N SER A 627 16.11 -17.88 12.16
CA SER A 627 16.48 -19.29 12.10
C SER A 627 17.97 -19.44 11.78
N ASP A 628 18.66 -20.21 12.62
CA ASP A 628 19.99 -20.71 12.28
C ASP A 628 19.88 -21.43 10.92
N TYR A 629 20.74 -21.09 9.96
CA TYR A 629 20.92 -21.80 8.68
C TYR A 629 19.98 -21.51 7.48
N ALA A 630 19.44 -20.29 7.33
CA ALA A 630 18.72 -19.87 6.11
C ALA A 630 19.56 -19.98 4.81
N PHE A 631 20.89 -19.87 4.91
CA PHE A 631 21.81 -20.06 3.79
C PHE A 631 22.81 -21.18 4.10
N LYS A 632 22.91 -22.17 3.21
CA LYS A 632 23.87 -23.27 3.31
C LYS A 632 24.65 -23.38 2.00
N ALA A 633 25.97 -23.48 2.09
CA ALA A 633 26.83 -23.70 0.93
C ALA A 633 27.77 -24.88 1.18
N TYR A 634 27.75 -25.86 0.29
CA TYR A 634 28.55 -27.07 0.33
C TYR A 634 29.42 -27.15 -0.93
N LYS A 635 30.73 -27.38 -0.77
CA LYS A 635 31.69 -27.60 -1.87
C LYS A 635 31.64 -26.52 -2.97
N SER A 636 31.29 -25.28 -2.63
CA SER A 636 31.03 -24.19 -3.57
C SER A 636 32.15 -23.15 -3.57
N LYS A 637 32.44 -22.54 -4.74
CA LYS A 637 33.38 -21.43 -4.92
C LYS A 637 32.62 -20.13 -5.15
N ILE A 638 32.57 -19.27 -4.13
CA ILE A 638 31.89 -17.96 -4.18
C ILE A 638 32.96 -16.87 -4.21
N THR A 639 32.97 -16.03 -5.26
CA THR A 639 34.01 -15.00 -5.44
C THR A 639 33.77 -13.77 -4.55
N LYS A 640 32.51 -13.45 -4.24
CA LYS A 640 32.11 -12.40 -3.29
C LYS A 640 30.78 -12.77 -2.61
N LEU A 641 30.74 -12.76 -1.28
CA LEU A 641 29.52 -12.96 -0.48
C LEU A 641 29.19 -11.68 0.29
N ASN A 642 28.02 -11.09 0.03
CA ASN A 642 27.49 -9.95 0.76
C ASN A 642 26.29 -10.41 1.60
N ALA A 643 26.48 -10.67 2.89
CA ALA A 643 25.37 -10.99 3.79
C ALA A 643 24.85 -9.71 4.46
N ILE A 644 23.57 -9.40 4.27
CA ILE A 644 22.89 -8.24 4.83
C ILE A 644 21.78 -8.74 5.74
N SER A 645 21.91 -8.53 7.04
CA SER A 645 20.79 -8.72 7.96
C SER A 645 19.85 -7.53 7.82
N LEU A 646 18.66 -7.80 7.28
CA LEU A 646 17.56 -6.85 7.29
C LEU A 646 16.86 -7.11 8.62
N GLY A 647 17.05 -6.26 9.64
CA GLY A 647 16.40 -6.46 10.94
C GLY A 647 14.89 -6.73 10.83
N PRO A 648 14.26 -7.35 11.85
CA PRO A 648 12.83 -7.65 11.83
C PRO A 648 12.03 -6.36 11.61
N SER A 649 11.18 -6.34 10.58
CA SER A 649 10.39 -5.16 10.15
C SER A 649 9.05 -5.05 10.85
#